data_AF-A0A8X7XZ04-F1
#
_entry.id   AF-A0A8X7XZ04-F1
#
_cell.length_a   1.000
_cell.length_b   1.000
_cell.length_c   1.000
_cell.angle_alpha   90.00
_cell.angle_beta   90.00
_cell.angle_gamma   90.00
#
_symmetry.space_group_name_H-M   'P 1'
#
loop_
_entity.id
_entity.type
_entity.pdbx_description
1 polymer ?
#
loop_
_entity_poly.entity_id
_entity_poly.type
_entity_poly.pdbx_seq_one_letter_code
_entity_poly.pdbx_strand_id
1 'polypeptide(L)'
;MERARRLANRAILKRLVNGSKQSHNQARNESSLLNSSSSVSCTPSRCLSSLSSFGSTSPRSGLFPGNENSISHNVAAVSADATVPKSIGLDSMKFSKFDGGLTESQMIEHMKYLASKNKVFKSSIGMGYYDTHVPPVILRNIMQNPAWYTQYTQYQAEISQGRLESLLNYQTMITDLTGLPMSNASLLDEGTAAAEAMAMCNNILNGKKKTFIIATNFHPQTIDICKTTAGGFNLKDIDYKSGYVMWCLTFLATSQEYKRMTPGRIIGVSVDSSGKPALRMAMQTREQHIRRDKATSNICTAQALLANMAAMYAVYHGPGGLKTIAQRVHGLAEAFAVGLKKLGTVEVQGLPFFDTVKVPFTAAYLAPEVQNVIPSGLTRESPYLAHPIFNMYHTEHELLRYMHRLQSKDLSVCHSMIPLGSCTMKLNATSEMMPVTFPNFTDIHLLRQVNILKVTRKCSMNWVNYCVQLLDLTLSHCNLMLVLLESVLGLWLFVPIIRYGDAKYSLKRLLIQYPSTHGVYEEGLDEIILDNGGQVYMDGANMNAQVGLTSPGFIGADVCDLNLHKTFCIPHGGDGPGMGPVGLSDASKIAILNANYMVKRLEVINLSLIRFLAVNDDHSMWPRGRHSKIQEKNYYPILFRGVNGTVAHEFIVDLRGFKNTAGIEPEDVAKRLTDYVFHAPTMSWPVPGTLMIEPTESESKAELDRFCDALISIREETAEIEKGKADIHNNVLKGVPHPPSLLMGDAWTKPYSGECAAFPASWFRVAKFWPSSGRVDNVYGDRNLIFNLLSASHVVEGQAAATASYSFPHYAMQDCSTDIKVDAICSSSVNKFICSLLQLVKFVSRYTGDQLL
;
A
#
# COMPACT_ATOMS: atom_id res chain seq x y z
N MET A 1 -37.79 -1.79 -4.10
CA MET A 1 -36.89 -1.97 -2.93
C MET A 1 -36.73 -0.68 -2.13
N GLU A 2 -36.22 0.42 -2.70
CA GLU A 2 -35.97 1.71 -2.00
C GLU A 2 -37.08 2.19 -1.03
N ARG A 3 -38.36 2.13 -1.45
CA ARG A 3 -39.53 2.49 -0.62
C ARG A 3 -39.69 1.62 0.63
N ALA A 4 -39.33 0.33 0.56
CA ALA A 4 -39.38 -0.60 1.68
C ALA A 4 -38.24 -0.32 2.69
N ARG A 5 -37.02 -0.05 2.21
CA ARG A 5 -35.88 0.37 3.04
C ARG A 5 -36.21 1.62 3.86
N ARG A 6 -36.86 2.62 3.24
CA ARG A 6 -37.33 3.84 3.93
C ARG A 6 -38.43 3.57 4.96
N LEU A 7 -39.33 2.62 4.72
CA LEU A 7 -40.37 2.22 5.69
C LEU A 7 -39.78 1.48 6.89
N ALA A 8 -38.87 0.51 6.67
CA ALA A 8 -38.19 -0.22 7.73
C ALA A 8 -37.41 0.72 8.66
N ASN A 9 -36.57 1.60 8.09
CA ASN A 9 -35.78 2.57 8.87
C ASN A 9 -36.68 3.50 9.72
N ARG A 10 -37.85 3.89 9.21
CA ARG A 10 -38.81 4.76 9.92
C ARG A 10 -39.52 4.03 11.07
N ALA A 11 -39.70 2.71 10.99
CA ALA A 11 -40.20 1.88 12.08
C ALA A 11 -39.12 1.64 13.16
N ILE A 12 -37.88 1.39 12.75
CA ILE A 12 -36.72 1.22 13.64
C ILE A 12 -36.49 2.50 14.46
N LEU A 13 -36.45 3.67 13.82
CA LEU A 13 -36.33 4.97 14.51
C LEU A 13 -37.47 5.20 15.52
N LYS A 14 -38.72 4.84 15.19
CA LYS A 14 -39.83 4.93 16.16
C LYS A 14 -39.67 3.99 17.36
N ARG A 15 -39.13 2.77 17.17
CA ARG A 15 -38.85 1.85 18.28
C ARG A 15 -37.73 2.37 19.19
N LEU A 16 -36.62 2.84 18.62
CA LEU A 16 -35.48 3.37 19.39
C LEU A 16 -35.88 4.60 20.23
N VAL A 17 -36.60 5.57 19.64
CA VAL A 17 -37.08 6.78 20.34
C VAL A 17 -38.11 6.47 21.44
N ASN A 18 -38.87 5.37 21.32
CA ASN A 18 -39.77 4.93 22.38
C ASN A 18 -39.01 4.18 23.49
N GLY A 19 -38.03 3.33 23.15
CA GLY A 19 -37.20 2.63 24.13
C GLY A 19 -36.45 3.60 25.05
N SER A 20 -35.86 4.67 24.51
CA SER A 20 -35.19 5.72 25.29
C SER A 20 -36.11 6.49 26.24
N LYS A 21 -37.44 6.37 26.10
CA LYS A 21 -38.42 6.95 27.04
C LYS A 21 -38.84 5.99 28.16
N GLN A 22 -38.64 4.68 27.98
CA GLN A 22 -38.95 3.69 29.03
C GLN A 22 -37.80 3.58 30.04
N SER A 23 -36.55 3.53 29.58
CA SER A 23 -35.38 3.50 30.47
C SER A 23 -35.30 4.72 31.40
N HIS A 24 -35.67 5.91 30.90
CA HIS A 24 -35.70 7.14 31.68
C HIS A 24 -36.70 7.14 32.85
N ASN A 25 -37.72 6.28 32.82
CA ASN A 25 -38.70 6.14 33.90
C ASN A 25 -38.31 5.08 34.95
N GLN A 26 -37.60 4.01 34.56
CA GLN A 26 -37.13 3.00 35.54
C GLN A 26 -36.07 3.59 36.48
N ALA A 27 -35.14 4.39 35.95
CA ALA A 27 -34.05 5.02 36.72
C ALA A 27 -34.49 6.02 37.82
N ARG A 28 -35.79 6.24 38.02
CA ARG A 28 -36.35 7.09 39.09
C ARG A 28 -36.91 6.34 40.31
N ASN A 29 -37.13 5.01 40.21
CA ASN A 29 -37.85 4.26 41.25
C ASN A 29 -36.94 3.46 42.21
N GLU A 30 -35.65 3.31 41.92
CA GLU A 30 -34.73 2.49 42.73
C GLU A 30 -33.89 3.32 43.73
N SER A 31 -34.08 4.64 43.80
CA SER A 31 -33.33 5.55 44.68
C SER A 31 -33.95 5.72 46.08
N SER A 32 -34.59 4.68 46.63
CA SER A 32 -35.15 4.70 47.99
C SER A 32 -35.13 3.30 48.63
N LEU A 33 -34.67 3.22 49.88
CA LEU A 33 -34.49 2.02 50.73
C LEU A 33 -33.18 1.22 50.51
N LEU A 34 -32.09 1.70 51.10
CA LEU A 34 -31.45 1.08 52.29
C LEU A 34 -30.23 1.92 52.72
N ASN A 35 -30.07 2.16 54.03
CA ASN A 35 -28.98 2.97 54.59
C ASN A 35 -28.71 2.56 56.05
N SER A 36 -27.54 2.92 56.60
CA SER A 36 -26.91 2.37 57.83
C SER A 36 -26.42 0.91 57.68
N SER A 37 -25.38 0.45 58.38
CA SER A 37 -24.65 1.03 59.53
C SER A 37 -23.17 1.36 59.24
N SER A 38 -22.38 1.67 60.27
CA SER A 38 -21.24 2.60 60.19
C SER A 38 -19.88 2.05 60.68
N SER A 39 -18.82 2.44 59.93
CA SER A 39 -17.46 2.80 60.39
C SER A 39 -16.63 1.87 61.30
N VAL A 40 -15.36 1.66 60.93
CA VAL A 40 -14.19 2.09 61.73
C VAL A 40 -12.93 2.10 60.85
N SER A 41 -11.99 2.99 61.15
CA SER A 41 -10.72 3.20 60.41
C SER A 41 -9.50 2.77 61.23
N CYS A 42 -8.44 2.24 60.60
CA CYS A 42 -7.12 2.18 61.22
C CYS A 42 -5.95 2.17 60.22
N THR A 43 -4.90 2.94 60.52
CA THR A 43 -3.56 2.97 59.89
C THR A 43 -2.57 3.54 60.92
N PRO A 44 -1.24 3.53 60.70
CA PRO A 44 -0.39 2.37 60.42
C PRO A 44 0.79 2.29 61.42
N SER A 45 1.48 1.15 61.54
CA SER A 45 2.69 1.05 62.39
C SER A 45 3.81 0.18 61.80
N ARG A 46 5.05 0.64 62.01
CA ARG A 46 6.30 0.05 61.51
C ARG A 46 6.72 -1.17 62.35
N CYS A 47 7.53 -2.03 61.75
CA CYS A 47 8.68 -2.63 62.43
C CYS A 47 9.86 -2.77 61.45
N LEU A 48 11.08 -2.50 61.92
CA LEU A 48 12.33 -2.85 61.22
C LEU A 48 12.94 -4.08 61.90
N SER A 49 13.60 -4.92 61.12
CA SER A 49 14.73 -5.72 61.61
C SER A 49 15.77 -5.88 60.50
N SER A 50 16.99 -5.46 60.79
CA SER A 50 18.17 -5.59 59.93
C SER A 50 19.03 -6.76 60.40
N LEU A 51 19.82 -7.38 59.50
CA LEU A 51 21.28 -7.52 59.66
C LEU A 51 21.96 -8.15 58.42
N SER A 52 23.23 -7.80 58.23
CA SER A 52 24.16 -8.19 57.17
C SER A 52 24.61 -9.67 57.25
N SER A 53 25.27 -10.33 56.28
CA SER A 53 26.34 -9.92 55.33
C SER A 53 26.42 -10.94 54.14
N PHE A 54 27.40 -11.07 53.22
CA PHE A 54 28.72 -10.43 52.94
C PHE A 54 29.17 -10.75 51.48
N GLY A 55 29.76 -9.79 50.74
CA GLY A 55 30.61 -10.03 49.54
C GLY A 55 29.89 -10.36 48.20
N SER A 56 30.44 -10.08 47.01
CA SER A 56 31.66 -9.32 46.65
C SER A 56 31.64 -8.76 45.21
N THR A 57 32.33 -7.63 44.99
CA THR A 57 32.85 -7.06 43.71
C THR A 57 31.94 -6.85 42.48
N SER A 58 31.83 -5.58 42.06
CA SER A 58 31.24 -5.11 40.79
C SER A 58 32.20 -5.22 39.57
N PRO A 59 31.73 -4.96 38.34
CA PRO A 59 32.00 -3.61 37.80
C PRO A 59 30.82 -2.88 37.14
N ARG A 60 30.84 -1.56 37.31
CA ARG A 60 29.94 -0.50 36.81
C ARG A 60 29.36 -0.72 35.40
N SER A 61 28.04 -0.61 35.27
CA SER A 61 27.40 0.09 34.15
C SER A 61 27.05 1.52 34.58
N GLY A 62 27.20 2.48 33.67
CA GLY A 62 26.86 3.89 33.92
C GLY A 62 25.77 4.33 32.95
N LEU A 63 24.55 4.49 33.46
CA LEU A 63 23.39 4.99 32.71
C LEU A 63 22.60 5.96 33.60
N PHE A 64 22.21 7.10 33.03
CA PHE A 64 21.42 8.12 33.72
C PHE A 64 19.96 7.65 33.80
N PRO A 65 19.32 7.64 34.99
CA PRO A 65 17.88 7.43 35.07
C PRO A 65 17.15 8.67 34.55
N GLY A 66 16.50 8.55 33.39
CA GLY A 66 15.59 9.56 32.86
C GLY A 66 14.28 9.62 33.65
N ASN A 67 13.64 10.79 33.71
CA ASN A 67 12.40 10.99 34.46
C ASN A 67 11.20 10.26 33.84
N GLU A 68 10.74 9.18 34.47
CA GLU A 68 9.38 8.64 34.25
C GLU A 68 8.38 9.10 35.34
N ASN A 69 8.86 9.37 36.56
CA ASN A 69 8.04 9.69 37.74
C ASN A 69 7.48 11.14 37.79
N SER A 70 7.04 11.72 36.66
CA SER A 70 6.55 13.12 36.62
C SER A 70 5.27 13.40 35.81
N ILE A 71 4.57 12.37 35.29
CA ILE A 71 3.28 12.56 34.58
C ILE A 71 2.25 11.49 35.00
N SER A 72 1.85 11.47 36.27
CA SER A 72 0.91 10.48 36.84
C SER A 72 -0.47 11.03 37.27
N HIS A 73 -0.72 12.33 37.07
CA HIS A 73 -2.01 12.95 37.38
C HIS A 73 -2.71 13.46 36.12
N ASN A 74 -3.93 12.94 35.89
CA ASN A 74 -4.94 13.26 34.87
C ASN A 74 -5.13 12.31 33.66
N VAL A 75 -4.29 11.29 33.44
CA VAL A 75 -4.55 10.27 32.41
C VAL A 75 -5.12 9.01 33.05
N ALA A 76 -6.46 8.88 33.04
CA ALA A 76 -7.11 7.60 33.31
C ALA A 76 -6.83 6.64 32.14
N ALA A 77 -5.90 5.70 32.34
CA ALA A 77 -5.77 4.54 31.49
C ALA A 77 -7.06 3.70 31.56
N VAL A 78 -7.42 3.08 30.44
CA VAL A 78 -8.63 2.27 30.35
C VAL A 78 -8.25 0.94 29.75
N SER A 79 -8.42 -0.12 30.55
CA SER A 79 -8.07 -1.48 30.17
C SER A 79 -8.86 -1.96 28.94
N ALA A 80 -8.30 -2.93 28.24
CA ALA A 80 -8.98 -3.68 27.19
C ALA A 80 -10.35 -4.21 27.68
N ASP A 81 -10.43 -4.65 28.94
CA ASP A 81 -11.63 -5.15 29.65
C ASP A 81 -12.86 -4.22 29.58
N ALA A 82 -12.64 -2.93 29.32
CA ALA A 82 -13.66 -1.89 29.31
C ALA A 82 -14.06 -1.43 27.91
N THR A 83 -13.54 -2.09 26.86
CA THR A 83 -13.71 -1.76 25.44
C THR A 83 -14.01 -3.01 24.60
N VAL A 84 -13.29 -4.11 24.83
CA VAL A 84 -13.55 -5.43 24.25
C VAL A 84 -14.73 -6.09 25.01
N PRO A 85 -15.79 -6.56 24.34
CA PRO A 85 -16.88 -7.29 25.00
C PRO A 85 -16.40 -8.58 25.67
N LYS A 86 -16.87 -8.86 26.88
CA LYS A 86 -16.38 -9.98 27.70
C LYS A 86 -16.68 -11.38 27.14
N SER A 87 -17.66 -11.54 26.25
CA SER A 87 -17.95 -12.84 25.64
C SER A 87 -16.89 -13.27 24.62
N ILE A 88 -16.12 -12.33 24.07
CA ILE A 88 -15.10 -12.59 23.04
C ILE A 88 -13.66 -12.43 23.54
N GLY A 89 -13.45 -11.95 24.77
CA GLY A 89 -12.12 -11.75 25.34
C GLY A 89 -11.47 -13.08 25.74
N LEU A 90 -10.20 -13.27 25.39
CA LEU A 90 -9.41 -14.43 25.79
C LEU A 90 -8.66 -14.15 27.10
N ASP A 91 -8.74 -15.06 28.08
CA ASP A 91 -8.00 -14.96 29.36
C ASP A 91 -6.47 -14.89 29.16
N SER A 92 -5.95 -15.54 28.10
CA SER A 92 -4.56 -15.42 27.65
C SER A 92 -4.36 -16.06 26.27
N MET A 93 -3.76 -15.35 25.33
CA MET A 93 -3.34 -15.93 24.04
C MET A 93 -2.00 -16.66 24.22
N LYS A 94 -2.04 -17.99 24.31
CA LYS A 94 -0.86 -18.83 24.60
C LYS A 94 -0.03 -19.12 23.36
N PHE A 95 0.88 -18.20 23.05
CA PHE A 95 1.95 -18.43 22.08
C PHE A 95 2.91 -19.56 22.52
N SER A 96 3.64 -20.12 21.56
CA SER A 96 4.42 -21.34 21.72
C SER A 96 5.89 -21.10 22.09
N LYS A 97 6.69 -22.19 22.18
CA LYS A 97 8.14 -22.11 22.41
C LYS A 97 8.92 -21.45 21.24
N PHE A 98 8.28 -21.11 20.13
CA PHE A 98 8.91 -20.37 19.03
C PHE A 98 8.86 -18.84 19.20
N ASP A 99 8.07 -18.37 20.16
CA ASP A 99 7.54 -17.01 20.27
C ASP A 99 8.14 -16.27 21.48
N GLY A 100 9.41 -16.58 21.79
CA GLY A 100 10.23 -15.84 22.75
C GLY A 100 11.02 -14.73 22.04
N GLY A 101 11.01 -13.53 22.63
CA GLY A 101 11.42 -12.30 21.95
C GLY A 101 12.88 -12.27 21.55
N LEU A 102 13.13 -11.92 20.29
CA LEU A 102 14.46 -11.62 19.77
C LEU A 102 14.66 -10.11 19.73
N THR A 103 15.79 -9.66 20.28
CA THR A 103 16.34 -8.33 19.97
C THR A 103 16.60 -8.19 18.47
N GLU A 104 16.64 -6.97 17.93
CA GLU A 104 16.90 -6.73 16.49
C GLU A 104 18.15 -7.46 15.99
N SER A 105 19.23 -7.46 16.78
CA SER A 105 20.47 -8.18 16.46
C SER A 105 20.26 -9.69 16.30
N GLN A 106 19.51 -10.31 17.22
CA GLN A 106 19.18 -11.74 17.17
C GLN A 106 18.21 -12.05 16.04
N MET A 107 17.27 -11.17 15.74
CA MET A 107 16.37 -11.28 14.58
C MET A 107 17.20 -11.25 13.28
N ILE A 108 18.12 -10.30 13.12
CA ILE A 108 18.95 -10.16 11.91
C ILE A 108 19.88 -11.37 11.76
N GLU A 109 20.47 -11.86 12.85
CA GLU A 109 21.24 -13.10 12.86
C GLU A 109 20.38 -14.32 12.48
N HIS A 110 19.16 -14.43 13.03
CA HIS A 110 18.24 -15.51 12.70
C HIS A 110 17.84 -15.50 11.21
N MET A 111 17.58 -14.32 10.64
CA MET A 111 17.24 -14.16 9.23
C MET A 111 18.43 -14.48 8.31
N LYS A 112 19.67 -14.12 8.70
CA LYS A 112 20.90 -14.57 8.03
C LYS A 112 21.09 -16.09 8.14
N TYR A 113 20.82 -16.68 9.29
CA TYR A 113 20.87 -18.13 9.50
C TYR A 113 19.83 -18.87 8.63
N LEU A 114 18.60 -18.34 8.52
CA LEU A 114 17.58 -18.88 7.63
C LEU A 114 18.04 -18.77 6.17
N ALA A 115 18.37 -17.56 5.70
CA ALA A 115 18.93 -17.30 4.37
C ALA A 115 20.05 -18.28 4.00
N SER A 116 20.97 -18.59 4.93
CA SER A 116 22.12 -19.48 4.69
C SER A 116 21.78 -20.90 4.20
N LYS A 117 20.57 -21.43 4.44
CA LYS A 117 20.21 -22.79 3.96
C LYS A 117 19.54 -22.78 2.57
N ASN A 118 19.22 -21.61 2.02
CA ASN A 118 18.71 -21.46 0.66
C ASN A 118 19.91 -21.37 -0.30
N LYS A 119 19.90 -22.22 -1.35
CA LYS A 119 20.92 -22.19 -2.40
C LYS A 119 20.42 -21.38 -3.60
N VAL A 120 21.07 -20.26 -3.85
CA VAL A 120 20.97 -19.52 -5.11
C VAL A 120 21.65 -20.34 -6.21
N PHE A 121 21.03 -20.42 -7.39
CA PHE A 121 21.68 -20.87 -8.62
C PHE A 121 21.04 -20.13 -9.80
N LYS A 122 21.83 -19.86 -10.84
CA LYS A 122 21.33 -19.43 -12.16
C LYS A 122 20.19 -20.34 -12.62
N SER A 123 19.10 -19.76 -13.11
CA SER A 123 17.81 -20.45 -13.27
C SER A 123 17.15 -20.12 -14.61
N SER A 124 17.50 -20.86 -15.66
CA SER A 124 16.92 -20.73 -17.01
C SER A 124 15.60 -21.51 -17.16
N ILE A 125 14.64 -21.32 -16.25
CA ILE A 125 13.34 -22.01 -16.29
C ILE A 125 12.29 -21.19 -17.06
N GLY A 126 12.34 -19.85 -16.96
CA GLY A 126 11.40 -18.96 -17.65
C GLY A 126 10.01 -19.03 -17.03
N MET A 127 8.99 -19.35 -17.83
CA MET A 127 7.59 -19.48 -17.36
C MET A 127 7.08 -18.23 -16.62
N GLY A 128 7.44 -17.04 -17.12
CA GLY A 128 7.12 -15.73 -16.53
C GLY A 128 8.20 -15.17 -15.59
N TYR A 129 9.19 -15.99 -15.19
CA TYR A 129 10.19 -15.62 -14.19
C TYR A 129 11.60 -15.65 -14.77
N TYR A 130 12.11 -14.46 -15.08
CA TYR A 130 13.42 -14.24 -15.66
C TYR A 130 14.30 -13.49 -14.65
N ASP A 131 15.55 -13.94 -14.52
CA ASP A 131 16.52 -13.30 -13.63
C ASP A 131 17.01 -11.98 -14.22
N THR A 132 17.21 -10.95 -13.40
CA THR A 132 17.51 -9.59 -13.88
C THR A 132 18.43 -8.81 -12.95
N HIS A 133 19.36 -8.07 -13.53
CA HIS A 133 20.25 -7.17 -12.80
C HIS A 133 19.49 -5.88 -12.42
N VAL A 134 18.93 -5.85 -11.21
CA VAL A 134 18.37 -4.64 -10.62
C VAL A 134 19.51 -3.64 -10.36
N PRO A 135 19.51 -2.43 -10.96
CA PRO A 135 20.57 -1.44 -10.75
C PRO A 135 20.71 -1.09 -9.26
N PRO A 136 21.92 -1.16 -8.66
CA PRO A 136 22.12 -0.91 -7.23
C PRO A 136 21.59 0.45 -6.76
N VAL A 137 21.68 1.47 -7.61
CA VAL A 137 21.12 2.80 -7.35
C VAL A 137 19.60 2.79 -7.19
N ILE A 138 18.86 1.97 -7.94
CA ILE A 138 17.39 1.81 -7.82
C ILE A 138 17.06 0.97 -6.58
N LEU A 139 17.78 -0.13 -6.37
CA LEU A 139 17.59 -1.00 -5.19
C LEU A 139 17.78 -0.21 -3.89
N ARG A 140 18.85 0.58 -3.79
CA ARG A 140 19.19 1.36 -2.60
C ARG A 140 18.25 2.54 -2.37
N ASN A 141 17.91 3.30 -3.41
CA ASN A 141 17.21 4.57 -3.25
C ASN A 141 15.68 4.49 -3.41
N ILE A 142 15.13 3.32 -3.75
CA ILE A 142 13.68 3.04 -3.75
C ILE A 142 13.36 1.89 -2.78
N MET A 143 13.78 0.66 -3.09
CA MET A 143 13.36 -0.53 -2.32
C MET A 143 13.88 -0.53 -0.87
N GLN A 144 15.08 0.01 -0.64
CA GLN A 144 15.68 0.15 0.68
C GLN A 144 15.48 1.55 1.30
N ASN A 145 14.62 2.40 0.72
CA ASN A 145 14.40 3.78 1.15
C ASN A 145 12.97 3.96 1.72
N PRO A 146 12.81 4.20 3.05
CA PRO A 146 11.50 4.30 3.67
C PRO A 146 10.66 5.47 3.12
N ALA A 147 11.28 6.51 2.55
CA ALA A 147 10.56 7.60 1.90
C ALA A 147 10.02 7.27 0.49
N TRP A 148 10.17 6.01 0.05
CA TRP A 148 9.44 5.45 -1.10
C TRP A 148 8.46 4.33 -0.72
N TYR A 149 8.74 3.56 0.34
CA TYR A 149 7.95 2.38 0.69
C TYR A 149 6.94 2.56 1.85
N THR A 150 7.04 3.61 2.67
CA THR A 150 6.17 3.75 3.86
C THR A 150 4.87 4.53 3.60
N GLN A 151 4.82 5.37 2.57
CA GLN A 151 3.57 5.99 2.13
C GLN A 151 2.62 4.93 1.53
N TYR A 152 1.30 5.18 1.58
CA TYR A 152 0.29 4.34 0.93
C TYR A 152 -0.31 5.05 -0.30
N THR A 153 -1.46 4.56 -0.76
CA THR A 153 -2.22 5.12 -1.89
C THR A 153 -2.27 6.65 -1.88
N GLN A 154 -1.98 7.23 -3.04
CA GLN A 154 -1.94 8.65 -3.37
C GLN A 154 -3.33 9.35 -3.36
N TYR A 155 -4.11 9.16 -2.30
CA TYR A 155 -5.40 9.82 -2.06
C TYR A 155 -5.27 11.34 -1.92
N GLN A 156 -4.15 11.83 -1.34
CA GLN A 156 -3.82 13.26 -1.26
C GLN A 156 -2.75 13.60 -2.30
N ALA A 157 -3.20 13.92 -3.51
CA ALA A 157 -2.36 14.09 -4.70
C ALA A 157 -1.27 15.17 -4.54
N GLU A 158 -1.56 16.26 -3.85
CA GLU A 158 -0.70 17.45 -3.67
C GLU A 158 0.58 17.14 -2.87
N ILE A 159 0.53 16.09 -2.05
CA ILE A 159 1.62 15.53 -1.24
C ILE A 159 2.04 14.13 -1.73
N SER A 160 1.76 13.83 -3.00
CA SER A 160 2.03 12.53 -3.65
C SER A 160 2.51 12.66 -5.11
N GLN A 161 2.90 13.86 -5.55
CA GLN A 161 3.22 14.12 -6.97
C GLN A 161 4.46 13.35 -7.45
N GLY A 162 5.34 12.90 -6.56
CA GLY A 162 6.54 12.13 -6.89
C GLY A 162 6.22 10.71 -7.35
N ARG A 163 5.48 9.94 -6.53
CA ARG A 163 5.02 8.61 -6.96
C ARG A 163 3.98 8.66 -8.06
N LEU A 164 3.19 9.73 -8.15
CA LEU A 164 2.32 9.99 -9.31
C LEU A 164 3.11 10.19 -10.61
N GLU A 165 4.19 10.99 -10.61
CA GLU A 165 5.09 11.18 -11.77
C GLU A 165 5.73 9.84 -12.16
N SER A 166 6.19 9.06 -11.17
CA SER A 166 6.76 7.73 -11.38
C SER A 166 5.78 6.70 -11.96
N LEU A 167 4.53 6.64 -11.48
CA LEU A 167 3.50 5.75 -12.02
C LEU A 167 2.99 6.22 -13.40
N LEU A 168 3.04 7.51 -13.72
CA LEU A 168 2.78 8.02 -15.07
C LEU A 168 3.91 7.65 -16.05
N ASN A 169 5.16 7.60 -15.59
CA ASN A 169 6.27 7.03 -16.37
C ASN A 169 6.06 5.54 -16.61
N TYR A 170 5.58 4.77 -15.61
CA TYR A 170 5.23 3.36 -15.79
C TYR A 170 4.15 3.18 -16.87
N GLN A 171 3.03 3.91 -16.78
CA GLN A 171 1.98 3.85 -17.80
C GLN A 171 2.51 4.18 -19.20
N THR A 172 3.30 5.26 -19.32
CA THR A 172 3.88 5.67 -20.61
C THR A 172 4.86 4.61 -21.15
N MET A 173 5.67 4.01 -20.28
CA MET A 173 6.55 2.88 -20.63
C MET A 173 5.75 1.69 -21.16
N ILE A 174 4.64 1.32 -20.51
CA ILE A 174 3.81 0.20 -20.97
C ILE A 174 3.08 0.53 -22.29
N THR A 175 2.53 1.74 -22.45
CA THR A 175 1.89 2.12 -23.71
C THR A 175 2.87 2.17 -24.88
N ASP A 176 4.08 2.72 -24.67
CA ASP A 176 5.13 2.76 -25.70
C ASP A 176 5.61 1.35 -26.07
N LEU A 177 5.83 0.47 -25.08
CA LEU A 177 6.30 -0.88 -25.33
C LEU A 177 5.22 -1.78 -25.97
N THR A 178 3.95 -1.67 -25.55
CA THR A 178 2.84 -2.47 -26.11
C THR A 178 2.26 -1.92 -27.40
N GLY A 179 2.43 -0.63 -27.68
CA GLY A 179 1.73 0.07 -28.78
C GLY A 179 0.25 0.35 -28.52
N LEU A 180 -0.24 0.16 -27.28
CA LEU A 180 -1.63 0.40 -26.90
C LEU A 180 -1.79 1.79 -26.25
N PRO A 181 -2.90 2.51 -26.48
CA PRO A 181 -3.02 3.95 -26.17
C PRO A 181 -3.39 4.27 -24.70
N MET A 182 -3.43 3.27 -23.81
CA MET A 182 -3.64 3.46 -22.37
C MET A 182 -3.16 2.22 -21.60
N SER A 183 -2.60 2.42 -20.40
CA SER A 183 -2.32 1.35 -19.42
C SER A 183 -2.76 1.77 -18.01
N ASN A 184 -2.88 0.80 -17.10
CA ASN A 184 -3.14 1.03 -15.68
C ASN A 184 -1.83 1.09 -14.86
N ALA A 185 -1.95 1.52 -13.60
CA ALA A 185 -0.84 1.68 -12.66
C ALA A 185 -0.47 0.35 -11.95
N SER A 186 -0.35 -0.72 -12.74
CA SER A 186 -0.11 -2.13 -12.33
C SER A 186 -1.32 -2.94 -11.85
N LEU A 187 -1.16 -4.27 -11.88
CA LEU A 187 -2.00 -5.30 -11.25
C LEU A 187 -1.11 -6.21 -10.37
N LEU A 188 -1.66 -7.31 -9.83
CA LEU A 188 -0.97 -8.18 -8.86
C LEU A 188 0.12 -9.07 -9.50
N ASP A 189 -0.22 -9.82 -10.55
CA ASP A 189 0.69 -10.68 -11.32
C ASP A 189 0.19 -10.90 -12.78
N GLU A 190 0.89 -11.74 -13.55
CA GLU A 190 0.50 -12.13 -14.92
C GLU A 190 -0.86 -12.84 -14.98
N GLY A 191 -1.12 -13.77 -14.05
CA GLY A 191 -2.30 -14.64 -14.08
C GLY A 191 -3.57 -13.86 -13.78
N THR A 192 -3.52 -13.04 -12.72
CA THR A 192 -4.56 -12.09 -12.37
C THR A 192 -4.77 -11.06 -13.48
N ALA A 193 -3.71 -10.52 -14.11
CA ALA A 193 -3.86 -9.62 -15.26
C ALA A 193 -4.57 -10.27 -16.47
N ALA A 194 -4.32 -11.55 -16.74
CA ALA A 194 -5.01 -12.31 -17.78
C ALA A 194 -6.49 -12.61 -17.41
N ALA A 195 -6.76 -12.96 -16.14
CA ALA A 195 -8.11 -13.17 -15.63
C ALA A 195 -8.95 -11.88 -15.61
N GLU A 196 -8.34 -10.75 -15.27
CA GLU A 196 -8.88 -9.40 -15.36
C GLU A 196 -9.21 -9.00 -16.80
N ALA A 197 -8.33 -9.31 -17.77
CA ALA A 197 -8.60 -9.10 -19.19
C ALA A 197 -9.80 -9.95 -19.68
N MET A 198 -9.94 -11.19 -19.20
CA MET A 198 -11.10 -12.06 -19.45
C MET A 198 -12.38 -11.50 -18.82
N ALA A 199 -12.33 -11.03 -17.57
CA ALA A 199 -13.44 -10.39 -16.86
C ALA A 199 -13.90 -9.12 -17.60
N MET A 200 -12.95 -8.29 -18.02
CA MET A 200 -13.16 -7.09 -18.83
C MET A 200 -13.84 -7.42 -20.17
N CYS A 201 -13.41 -8.47 -20.88
CA CYS A 201 -14.07 -8.96 -22.10
C CYS A 201 -15.50 -9.45 -21.85
N ASN A 202 -15.74 -10.20 -20.77
CA ASN A 202 -17.07 -10.63 -20.36
C ASN A 202 -17.98 -9.42 -20.04
N ASN A 203 -17.45 -8.38 -19.39
CA ASN A 203 -18.17 -7.15 -19.06
C ASN A 203 -18.50 -6.31 -20.30
N ILE A 204 -17.56 -6.12 -21.24
CA ILE A 204 -17.79 -5.49 -22.55
C ILE A 204 -18.97 -6.18 -23.27
N LEU A 205 -18.95 -7.50 -23.32
CA LEU A 205 -19.99 -8.30 -23.98
C LEU A 205 -21.26 -8.51 -23.12
N ASN A 206 -21.34 -7.90 -21.93
CA ASN A 206 -22.46 -8.00 -21.00
C ASN A 206 -22.84 -9.47 -20.70
N GLY A 207 -21.85 -10.36 -20.60
CA GLY A 207 -22.03 -11.79 -20.35
C GLY A 207 -22.72 -12.59 -21.46
N LYS A 208 -22.94 -12.01 -22.65
CA LYS A 208 -23.67 -12.63 -23.78
C LYS A 208 -22.91 -13.79 -24.45
N LYS A 209 -21.59 -13.80 -24.38
CA LYS A 209 -20.75 -14.94 -24.80
C LYS A 209 -20.36 -15.73 -23.55
N LYS A 210 -20.47 -17.05 -23.61
CA LYS A 210 -20.13 -17.99 -22.51
C LYS A 210 -18.86 -18.82 -22.77
N THR A 211 -18.14 -18.47 -23.83
CA THR A 211 -16.91 -19.12 -24.26
C THR A 211 -15.80 -18.08 -24.29
N PHE A 212 -14.64 -18.41 -23.73
CA PHE A 212 -13.41 -17.62 -23.83
C PHE A 212 -12.30 -18.52 -24.38
N ILE A 213 -11.46 -18.01 -25.29
CA ILE A 213 -10.44 -18.81 -25.98
C ILE A 213 -9.09 -18.52 -25.32
N ILE A 214 -8.39 -19.55 -24.87
CA ILE A 214 -7.05 -19.43 -24.28
C ILE A 214 -6.10 -20.35 -25.05
N ALA A 215 -4.98 -19.80 -25.53
CA ALA A 215 -4.03 -20.57 -26.30
C ALA A 215 -3.25 -21.55 -25.41
N THR A 216 -3.04 -22.78 -25.90
CA THR A 216 -2.42 -23.89 -25.14
C THR A 216 -0.96 -23.68 -24.77
N ASN A 217 -0.33 -22.62 -25.27
CA ASN A 217 1.06 -22.24 -25.03
C ASN A 217 1.24 -21.08 -24.03
N PHE A 218 0.17 -20.59 -23.40
CA PHE A 218 0.26 -19.74 -22.21
C PHE A 218 0.98 -20.47 -21.07
N HIS A 219 1.51 -19.73 -20.10
CA HIS A 219 2.14 -20.36 -18.93
C HIS A 219 1.10 -21.09 -18.06
N PRO A 220 1.39 -22.29 -17.52
CA PRO A 220 0.39 -23.12 -16.83
C PRO A 220 -0.32 -22.42 -15.68
N GLN A 221 0.40 -21.63 -14.86
CA GLN A 221 -0.20 -20.87 -13.76
C GLN A 221 -1.22 -19.83 -14.26
N THR A 222 -0.96 -19.20 -15.40
CA THR A 222 -1.81 -18.19 -16.04
C THR A 222 -3.09 -18.83 -16.57
N ILE A 223 -2.97 -20.01 -17.19
CA ILE A 223 -4.12 -20.82 -17.62
C ILE A 223 -4.97 -21.23 -16.40
N ASP A 224 -4.35 -21.73 -15.34
CA ASP A 224 -5.05 -22.24 -14.16
C ASP A 224 -5.75 -21.11 -13.36
N ILE A 225 -5.15 -19.93 -13.26
CA ILE A 225 -5.80 -18.74 -12.69
C ILE A 225 -7.02 -18.33 -13.54
N CYS A 226 -6.89 -18.27 -14.87
CA CYS A 226 -8.04 -17.98 -15.74
C CYS A 226 -9.16 -19.03 -15.63
N LYS A 227 -8.85 -20.34 -15.54
CA LYS A 227 -9.84 -21.39 -15.27
C LYS A 227 -10.60 -21.13 -13.96
N THR A 228 -9.88 -20.79 -12.89
CA THR A 228 -10.45 -20.55 -11.56
C THR A 228 -11.38 -19.34 -11.56
N THR A 229 -10.96 -18.20 -12.14
CA THR A 229 -11.80 -17.00 -12.22
C THR A 229 -13.00 -17.18 -13.17
N ALA A 230 -12.87 -17.96 -14.26
CA ALA A 230 -13.93 -18.15 -15.25
C ALA A 230 -15.24 -18.73 -14.66
N GLY A 231 -15.13 -19.56 -13.62
CA GLY A 231 -16.29 -20.11 -12.90
C GLY A 231 -17.18 -19.05 -12.25
N GLY A 232 -16.60 -17.92 -11.79
CA GLY A 232 -17.36 -16.80 -11.22
C GLY A 232 -18.24 -16.08 -12.25
N PHE A 233 -17.75 -15.96 -13.49
CA PHE A 233 -18.44 -15.24 -14.57
C PHE A 233 -19.47 -16.10 -15.33
N ASN A 234 -19.71 -17.34 -14.86
CA ASN A 234 -20.57 -18.33 -15.53
C ASN A 234 -20.17 -18.55 -16.99
N LEU A 235 -18.85 -18.50 -17.28
CA LEU A 235 -18.29 -18.99 -18.54
C LEU A 235 -18.31 -20.52 -18.49
N LYS A 236 -18.78 -21.16 -19.56
CA LYS A 236 -18.98 -22.62 -19.62
C LYS A 236 -17.82 -23.34 -20.29
N ASP A 237 -17.27 -22.72 -21.33
CA ASP A 237 -16.29 -23.34 -22.20
C ASP A 237 -15.03 -22.47 -22.26
N ILE A 238 -13.88 -23.04 -21.88
CA ILE A 238 -12.58 -22.50 -22.28
C ILE A 238 -12.12 -23.35 -23.47
N ASP A 239 -12.05 -22.72 -24.64
CA ASP A 239 -11.68 -23.38 -25.89
C ASP A 239 -10.16 -23.28 -26.10
N TYR A 240 -9.50 -24.43 -26.12
CA TYR A 240 -8.04 -24.56 -26.08
C TYR A 240 -7.46 -24.74 -27.49
N LYS A 241 -7.37 -23.64 -28.23
CA LYS A 241 -6.86 -23.64 -29.62
C LYS A 241 -5.39 -23.26 -29.71
N SER A 242 -4.69 -23.85 -30.67
CA SER A 242 -3.33 -23.47 -31.04
C SER A 242 -3.36 -22.19 -31.89
N GLY A 243 -3.22 -21.02 -31.28
CA GLY A 243 -3.14 -19.77 -32.02
C GLY A 243 -2.83 -18.55 -31.15
N TYR A 244 -1.75 -17.86 -31.50
CA TYR A 244 -1.27 -16.55 -31.03
C TYR A 244 -1.05 -16.35 -29.51
N VAL A 245 0.11 -15.77 -29.19
CA VAL A 245 0.57 -15.48 -27.83
C VAL A 245 0.07 -14.12 -27.39
N MET A 246 -0.51 -14.01 -26.19
CA MET A 246 -0.62 -12.74 -25.48
C MET A 246 0.42 -12.71 -24.36
N TRP A 247 1.29 -11.71 -24.39
CA TRP A 247 2.33 -11.51 -23.39
C TRP A 247 1.79 -10.61 -22.28
N CYS A 248 1.38 -11.18 -21.15
CA CYS A 248 1.13 -10.41 -19.94
C CYS A 248 2.38 -10.40 -19.06
N LEU A 249 2.86 -9.20 -18.74
CA LEU A 249 3.53 -8.96 -17.47
C LEU A 249 2.47 -8.42 -16.49
N THR A 250 2.86 -7.87 -15.34
CA THR A 250 1.93 -7.45 -14.26
C THR A 250 1.19 -6.13 -14.54
N PHE A 251 0.88 -5.84 -15.81
CA PHE A 251 0.18 -4.65 -16.29
C PHE A 251 -1.04 -5.04 -17.12
N LEU A 252 -1.98 -4.12 -17.28
CA LEU A 252 -3.00 -4.20 -18.33
C LEU A 252 -2.95 -2.93 -19.19
N ALA A 253 -2.92 -3.12 -20.52
CA ALA A 253 -2.95 -2.07 -21.52
C ALA A 253 -4.08 -2.35 -22.52
N THR A 254 -4.70 -1.29 -23.06
CA THR A 254 -5.96 -1.44 -23.82
C THR A 254 -6.30 -0.22 -24.69
N SER A 255 -7.30 -0.36 -25.54
CA SER A 255 -7.88 0.73 -26.33
C SER A 255 -8.62 1.73 -25.42
N GLN A 256 -8.52 3.03 -25.72
CA GLN A 256 -9.18 4.09 -24.95
C GLN A 256 -10.72 4.01 -24.96
N GLU A 257 -11.33 3.25 -25.89
CA GLU A 257 -12.78 3.02 -25.89
C GLU A 257 -13.23 2.26 -24.63
N TYR A 258 -12.40 1.35 -24.11
CA TYR A 258 -12.72 0.50 -22.95
C TYR A 258 -12.28 1.10 -21.61
N LYS A 259 -11.80 2.36 -21.58
CA LYS A 259 -11.21 3.00 -20.39
C LYS A 259 -12.11 3.07 -19.14
N ARG A 260 -13.42 2.91 -19.32
CA ARG A 260 -14.42 2.82 -18.22
C ARG A 260 -14.57 1.40 -17.63
N MET A 261 -13.95 0.39 -18.22
CA MET A 261 -13.98 -1.02 -17.81
C MET A 261 -12.59 -1.55 -17.40
N THR A 262 -11.53 -0.78 -17.64
CA THR A 262 -10.16 -1.08 -17.19
C THR A 262 -10.09 -1.24 -15.66
N PRO A 263 -9.50 -2.32 -15.14
CA PRO A 263 -9.33 -2.57 -13.71
C PRO A 263 -8.09 -1.90 -13.14
N GLY A 264 -7.98 -1.88 -11.81
CA GLY A 264 -6.89 -1.20 -11.09
C GLY A 264 -6.96 0.33 -11.18
N ARG A 265 -5.94 0.98 -10.64
CA ARG A 265 -5.82 2.44 -10.65
C ARG A 265 -5.23 2.91 -11.97
N ILE A 266 -5.52 4.14 -12.36
CA ILE A 266 -4.93 4.79 -13.53
C ILE A 266 -4.46 6.16 -13.05
N ILE A 267 -3.27 6.62 -13.43
CA ILE A 267 -2.82 7.99 -13.22
C ILE A 267 -3.19 8.83 -14.44
N GLY A 268 -3.60 10.08 -14.20
CA GLY A 268 -3.85 11.04 -15.26
C GLY A 268 -3.45 12.46 -14.89
N VAL A 269 -3.28 13.27 -15.93
CA VAL A 269 -2.94 14.69 -15.82
C VAL A 269 -4.22 15.52 -15.59
N SER A 270 -4.11 16.54 -14.75
CA SER A 270 -5.11 17.58 -14.51
C SER A 270 -4.38 18.92 -14.29
N VAL A 271 -5.08 19.92 -13.75
CA VAL A 271 -4.52 21.17 -13.26
C VAL A 271 -4.75 21.35 -11.76
N ASP A 272 -3.94 22.19 -11.13
CA ASP A 272 -4.17 22.69 -9.78
C ASP A 272 -4.98 24.00 -9.76
N SER A 273 -5.32 24.47 -8.56
CA SER A 273 -6.01 25.74 -8.29
C SER A 273 -5.30 27.01 -8.79
N SER A 274 -4.08 26.91 -9.32
CA SER A 274 -3.33 27.99 -10.00
C SER A 274 -3.18 27.77 -11.51
N GLY A 275 -3.86 26.77 -12.08
CA GLY A 275 -3.80 26.39 -13.49
C GLY A 275 -2.55 25.61 -13.88
N LYS A 276 -1.68 25.23 -12.93
CA LYS A 276 -0.44 24.49 -13.21
C LYS A 276 -0.74 23.00 -13.39
N PRO A 277 -0.05 22.27 -14.29
CA PRO A 277 -0.23 20.83 -14.44
C PRO A 277 0.02 20.08 -13.13
N ALA A 278 -0.91 19.20 -12.76
CA ALA A 278 -0.84 18.37 -11.56
C ALA A 278 -1.43 16.99 -11.83
N LEU A 279 -0.89 15.96 -11.18
CA LEU A 279 -1.26 14.55 -11.41
C LEU A 279 -2.27 14.05 -10.37
N ARG A 280 -3.08 13.06 -10.73
CA ARG A 280 -4.03 12.37 -9.82
C ARG A 280 -4.38 10.96 -10.30
N MET A 281 -5.02 10.15 -9.45
CA MET A 281 -5.64 8.88 -9.87
C MET A 281 -6.90 9.15 -10.70
N ALA A 282 -6.91 8.84 -12.00
CA ALA A 282 -8.00 9.08 -12.95
C ALA A 282 -9.16 8.07 -12.84
N MET A 283 -10.39 8.55 -13.07
CA MET A 283 -11.63 7.78 -13.17
C MET A 283 -11.89 6.84 -11.98
N GLN A 284 -11.67 7.31 -10.74
CA GLN A 284 -11.80 6.52 -9.50
C GLN A 284 -13.19 5.86 -9.34
N THR A 285 -14.23 6.38 -10.00
CA THR A 285 -15.58 5.79 -10.02
C THR A 285 -15.66 4.38 -10.67
N ARG A 286 -14.55 3.79 -11.11
CA ARG A 286 -14.43 2.38 -11.50
C ARG A 286 -14.13 1.46 -10.30
N GLU A 287 -13.51 2.00 -9.25
CA GLU A 287 -12.84 1.25 -8.18
C GLU A 287 -13.79 0.87 -7.04
N GLN A 288 -13.42 -0.16 -6.27
CA GLN A 288 -14.25 -0.76 -5.22
C GLN A 288 -14.72 0.24 -4.15
N HIS A 289 -13.90 1.23 -3.80
CA HIS A 289 -14.17 2.16 -2.70
C HIS A 289 -15.37 3.09 -2.99
N ILE A 290 -15.65 3.38 -4.28
CA ILE A 290 -16.84 4.12 -4.72
C ILE A 290 -17.96 3.17 -5.17
N ARG A 291 -17.64 2.11 -5.94
CA ARG A 291 -18.64 1.33 -6.66
C ARG A 291 -19.01 -0.03 -6.05
N ARG A 292 -18.25 -0.54 -5.09
CA ARG A 292 -18.50 -1.81 -4.38
C ARG A 292 -18.78 -2.97 -5.35
N ASP A 293 -19.98 -3.54 -5.31
CA ASP A 293 -20.47 -4.63 -6.17
C ASP A 293 -20.48 -4.33 -7.68
N LYS A 294 -20.32 -3.07 -8.08
CA LYS A 294 -20.36 -2.60 -9.48
C LYS A 294 -19.02 -2.06 -9.99
N ALA A 295 -17.96 -2.28 -9.20
CA ALA A 295 -16.61 -1.93 -9.60
C ALA A 295 -16.17 -2.77 -10.80
N THR A 296 -15.12 -2.34 -11.50
CA THR A 296 -14.53 -3.10 -12.61
C THR A 296 -13.78 -4.34 -12.13
N SER A 297 -13.30 -4.31 -10.88
CA SER A 297 -12.52 -5.34 -10.19
C SER A 297 -12.63 -5.13 -8.67
N ASN A 298 -12.26 -6.14 -7.88
CA ASN A 298 -12.14 -6.05 -6.43
C ASN A 298 -10.77 -5.47 -5.96
N ILE A 299 -9.80 -5.30 -6.86
CA ILE A 299 -8.45 -4.85 -6.52
C ILE A 299 -8.44 -3.52 -5.75
N CYS A 300 -7.56 -3.43 -4.75
CA CYS A 300 -7.37 -2.24 -3.91
C CYS A 300 -5.87 -1.90 -3.85
N THR A 301 -5.12 -2.59 -3.00
CA THR A 301 -3.65 -2.58 -3.02
C THR A 301 -3.16 -3.29 -4.29
N ALA A 302 -2.24 -2.66 -5.05
CA ALA A 302 -1.66 -3.21 -6.27
C ALA A 302 -0.16 -3.56 -6.07
N GLN A 303 0.73 -3.09 -6.94
CA GLN A 303 2.17 -3.33 -6.90
C GLN A 303 2.98 -2.04 -7.16
N ALA A 304 2.49 -0.89 -6.68
CA ALA A 304 3.01 0.43 -7.04
C ALA A 304 4.52 0.62 -6.81
N LEU A 305 5.10 0.11 -5.72
CA LEU A 305 6.54 0.17 -5.46
C LEU A 305 7.35 -0.54 -6.56
N LEU A 306 6.88 -1.69 -7.02
CA LEU A 306 7.53 -2.49 -8.07
C LEU A 306 7.33 -1.85 -9.45
N ALA A 307 6.16 -1.26 -9.70
CA ALA A 307 5.89 -0.44 -10.89
C ALA A 307 6.83 0.78 -10.96
N ASN A 308 7.08 1.44 -9.83
CA ASN A 308 8.03 2.54 -9.72
C ASN A 308 9.47 2.09 -9.98
N MET A 309 9.90 0.94 -9.44
CA MET A 309 11.21 0.36 -9.77
C MET A 309 11.35 0.03 -11.27
N ALA A 310 10.30 -0.51 -11.89
CA ALA A 310 10.29 -0.80 -13.34
C ALA A 310 10.35 0.47 -14.19
N ALA A 311 9.61 1.52 -13.81
CA ALA A 311 9.69 2.83 -14.47
C ALA A 311 11.10 3.43 -14.38
N MET A 312 11.74 3.37 -13.20
CA MET A 312 13.11 3.86 -13.04
C MET A 312 14.14 3.01 -13.79
N TYR A 313 13.91 1.72 -13.97
CA TYR A 313 14.73 0.85 -14.82
C TYR A 313 14.70 1.31 -16.29
N ALA A 314 13.51 1.62 -16.82
CA ALA A 314 13.36 2.15 -18.18
C ALA A 314 13.87 3.59 -18.32
N VAL A 315 13.74 4.44 -17.30
CA VAL A 315 14.35 5.78 -17.28
C VAL A 315 15.89 5.70 -17.30
N TYR A 316 16.47 4.82 -16.50
CA TYR A 316 17.93 4.67 -16.40
C TYR A 316 18.55 4.11 -17.68
N HIS A 317 17.96 3.06 -18.25
CA HIS A 317 18.49 2.42 -19.46
C HIS A 317 18.06 3.10 -20.77
N GLY A 318 16.92 3.77 -20.81
CA GLY A 318 16.35 4.36 -22.02
C GLY A 318 16.04 3.36 -23.13
N PRO A 319 15.56 3.82 -24.30
CA PRO A 319 15.24 2.94 -25.42
C PRO A 319 16.47 2.16 -25.93
N GLY A 320 17.64 2.82 -25.97
CA GLY A 320 18.90 2.22 -26.44
C GLY A 320 19.48 1.16 -25.50
N GLY A 321 19.49 1.41 -24.19
CA GLY A 321 19.98 0.45 -23.20
C GLY A 321 19.07 -0.77 -23.11
N LEU A 322 17.74 -0.59 -23.12
CA LEU A 322 16.79 -1.70 -23.18
C LEU A 322 16.94 -2.51 -24.47
N LYS A 323 17.16 -1.85 -25.63
CA LYS A 323 17.45 -2.55 -26.89
C LYS A 323 18.73 -3.40 -26.80
N THR A 324 19.78 -2.83 -26.23
CA THR A 324 21.08 -3.50 -26.04
C THR A 324 20.96 -4.72 -25.12
N ILE A 325 20.19 -4.61 -24.04
CA ILE A 325 19.88 -5.72 -23.13
C ILE A 325 19.11 -6.82 -23.87
N ALA A 326 18.04 -6.45 -24.58
CA ALA A 326 17.21 -7.39 -25.34
C ALA A 326 18.00 -8.12 -26.43
N GLN A 327 18.80 -7.41 -27.22
CA GLN A 327 19.66 -7.98 -28.26
C GLN A 327 20.75 -8.89 -27.67
N ARG A 328 21.33 -8.54 -26.52
CA ARG A 328 22.30 -9.39 -25.81
C ARG A 328 21.66 -10.68 -25.29
N VAL A 329 20.45 -10.61 -24.73
CA VAL A 329 19.71 -11.80 -24.27
C VAL A 329 19.35 -12.70 -25.45
N HIS A 330 18.82 -12.13 -26.54
CA HIS A 330 18.46 -12.85 -27.75
C HIS A 330 19.67 -13.55 -28.39
N GLY A 331 20.76 -12.82 -28.65
CA GLY A 331 21.98 -13.39 -29.23
C GLY A 331 22.65 -14.45 -28.34
N LEU A 332 22.46 -14.40 -27.02
CA LEU A 332 22.89 -15.47 -26.11
C LEU A 332 21.96 -16.71 -26.19
N ALA A 333 20.65 -16.51 -26.36
CA ALA A 333 19.70 -17.60 -26.56
C ALA A 333 19.88 -18.28 -27.93
N GLU A 334 20.19 -17.52 -28.99
CA GLU A 334 20.57 -18.06 -30.30
C GLU A 334 21.93 -18.78 -30.23
N ALA A 335 22.95 -18.18 -29.59
CA ALA A 335 24.23 -18.86 -29.38
C ALA A 335 24.08 -20.16 -28.58
N PHE A 336 23.12 -20.23 -27.64
CA PHE A 336 22.76 -21.45 -26.93
C PHE A 336 22.00 -22.45 -27.83
N ALA A 337 20.95 -22.02 -28.53
CA ALA A 337 20.18 -22.86 -29.45
C ALA A 337 21.09 -23.52 -30.49
N VAL A 338 22.01 -22.74 -31.05
CA VAL A 338 22.92 -23.21 -32.09
C VAL A 338 24.16 -23.87 -31.50
N GLY A 339 24.52 -23.58 -30.24
CA GLY A 339 25.41 -24.42 -29.45
C GLY A 339 24.84 -25.83 -29.29
N LEU A 340 23.54 -25.95 -28.98
CA LEU A 340 22.84 -27.24 -28.92
C LEU A 340 22.73 -27.90 -30.29
N LYS A 341 22.40 -27.20 -31.37
CA LYS A 341 22.50 -27.78 -32.72
C LYS A 341 23.93 -28.26 -32.99
N LYS A 342 24.96 -27.44 -32.77
CA LYS A 342 26.38 -27.78 -32.97
C LYS A 342 26.90 -28.93 -32.13
N LEU A 343 26.32 -29.18 -30.95
CA LEU A 343 26.67 -30.29 -30.07
C LEU A 343 26.00 -31.62 -30.42
N GLY A 344 25.00 -31.58 -31.29
CA GLY A 344 23.67 -31.99 -30.88
C GLY A 344 23.43 -33.37 -30.29
N THR A 345 22.27 -33.40 -29.70
CA THR A 345 21.75 -34.44 -28.80
C THR A 345 20.22 -34.37 -28.77
N VAL A 346 19.64 -33.45 -29.53
CA VAL A 346 18.32 -32.86 -29.33
C VAL A 346 17.93 -32.17 -30.62
N GLU A 347 16.67 -32.32 -31.04
CA GLU A 347 16.10 -31.39 -32.01
C GLU A 347 15.94 -30.04 -31.31
N VAL A 348 16.29 -28.93 -31.99
CA VAL A 348 16.22 -27.58 -31.40
C VAL A 348 15.25 -26.74 -32.21
N GLN A 349 14.31 -26.10 -31.52
CA GLN A 349 13.34 -25.19 -32.12
C GLN A 349 14.03 -24.17 -33.04
N GLY A 350 13.52 -24.04 -34.28
CA GLY A 350 13.91 -22.96 -35.19
C GLY A 350 13.42 -21.59 -34.71
N LEU A 351 13.88 -20.52 -35.38
CA LEU A 351 13.27 -19.21 -35.21
C LEU A 351 11.79 -19.26 -35.68
N PRO A 352 10.88 -18.46 -35.09
CA PRO A 352 11.16 -17.43 -34.08
C PRO A 352 11.19 -17.96 -32.63
N PHE A 353 12.13 -17.42 -31.86
CA PHE A 353 12.10 -17.33 -30.40
C PHE A 353 12.82 -16.02 -29.99
N PHE A 354 12.64 -15.59 -28.73
CA PHE A 354 13.38 -14.44 -28.18
C PHE A 354 14.52 -14.91 -27.27
N ASP A 355 14.21 -15.32 -26.04
CA ASP A 355 15.16 -15.77 -25.02
C ASP A 355 15.04 -17.27 -24.68
N THR A 356 13.89 -17.87 -25.00
CA THR A 356 13.46 -19.18 -24.54
C THR A 356 13.46 -20.19 -25.69
N VAL A 357 14.36 -21.17 -25.61
CA VAL A 357 14.56 -22.20 -26.64
C VAL A 357 13.92 -23.51 -26.20
N LYS A 358 12.93 -24.02 -26.94
CA LYS A 358 12.36 -25.35 -26.66
C LYS A 358 13.26 -26.45 -27.22
N VAL A 359 13.52 -27.46 -26.38
CA VAL A 359 14.47 -28.55 -26.65
C VAL A 359 13.84 -29.89 -26.22
N PRO A 360 13.17 -30.64 -27.12
CA PRO A 360 12.87 -32.05 -26.88
C PRO A 360 14.17 -32.86 -26.69
N PHE A 361 14.22 -33.77 -25.72
CA PHE A 361 15.42 -34.57 -25.48
C PHE A 361 15.21 -36.09 -25.54
N THR A 362 16.00 -36.74 -26.39
CA THR A 362 16.56 -38.08 -26.20
C THR A 362 17.93 -38.03 -26.90
N ALA A 363 19.02 -38.34 -26.19
CA ALA A 363 20.35 -37.78 -26.50
C ALA A 363 21.03 -38.29 -27.81
N ALA A 364 20.75 -37.67 -28.98
CA ALA A 364 21.46 -37.99 -30.25
C ALA A 364 21.52 -36.88 -31.36
N TYR A 365 22.72 -36.31 -31.56
CA TYR A 365 23.38 -35.74 -32.78
C TYR A 365 22.86 -34.44 -33.46
N LEU A 366 23.64 -33.89 -34.42
CA LEU A 366 24.02 -32.44 -34.45
C LEU A 366 23.22 -31.39 -35.30
N ALA A 367 23.87 -30.76 -36.31
CA ALA A 367 23.90 -29.28 -36.51
C ALA A 367 23.40 -28.81 -37.90
N PRO A 368 23.28 -27.50 -38.28
CA PRO A 368 24.09 -26.33 -37.87
C PRO A 368 23.31 -24.97 -37.73
N GLU A 369 23.81 -23.87 -38.33
CA GLU A 369 23.22 -22.52 -38.53
C GLU A 369 23.05 -21.58 -37.32
N VAL A 370 23.88 -20.52 -37.24
CA VAL A 370 23.59 -19.28 -36.48
C VAL A 370 23.21 -18.17 -37.46
N GLN A 371 22.13 -17.46 -37.16
CA GLN A 371 21.88 -16.09 -37.63
C GLN A 371 21.46 -15.30 -36.39
N ASN A 372 22.02 -14.09 -36.17
CA ASN A 372 21.66 -13.22 -35.04
C ASN A 372 20.69 -12.15 -35.56
N VAL A 373 19.48 -12.60 -35.90
CA VAL A 373 18.52 -11.85 -36.70
C VAL A 373 17.10 -12.26 -36.29
N ILE A 374 16.44 -11.41 -35.50
CA ILE A 374 14.97 -11.45 -35.37
C ILE A 374 14.40 -11.40 -36.80
N PRO A 375 13.53 -12.35 -37.23
CA PRO A 375 12.99 -12.34 -38.58
C PRO A 375 12.40 -10.98 -38.95
N SER A 376 12.59 -10.53 -40.19
CA SER A 376 12.29 -9.14 -40.59
C SER A 376 10.87 -8.71 -40.24
N GLY A 377 9.86 -9.54 -40.56
CA GLY A 377 8.44 -9.30 -40.21
C GLY A 377 8.10 -9.38 -38.71
N LEU A 378 9.08 -9.62 -37.83
CA LEU A 378 8.96 -9.60 -36.37
C LEU A 378 9.92 -8.58 -35.72
N THR A 379 10.76 -7.89 -36.52
CA THR A 379 11.65 -6.84 -36.01
C THR A 379 10.84 -5.59 -35.70
N ARG A 380 11.02 -5.01 -34.51
CA ARG A 380 10.35 -3.76 -34.14
C ARG A 380 10.97 -2.57 -34.85
N GLU A 381 10.23 -2.00 -35.79
CA GLU A 381 10.56 -0.74 -36.47
C GLU A 381 10.02 0.50 -35.73
N SER A 382 8.94 0.37 -34.96
CA SER A 382 8.31 1.50 -34.28
C SER A 382 9.14 2.04 -33.10
N PRO A 383 9.25 3.37 -32.92
CA PRO A 383 9.91 3.96 -31.76
C PRO A 383 9.18 3.62 -30.45
N TYR A 384 9.86 3.86 -29.34
CA TYR A 384 9.38 3.69 -27.96
C TYR A 384 10.26 4.52 -27.02
N LEU A 385 9.72 4.92 -25.87
CA LEU A 385 10.39 5.72 -24.85
C LEU A 385 10.98 7.02 -25.42
N ALA A 386 10.26 7.64 -26.36
CA ALA A 386 10.68 8.87 -27.04
C ALA A 386 10.51 10.14 -26.17
N HIS A 387 9.75 10.05 -25.08
CA HIS A 387 9.58 11.17 -24.15
C HIS A 387 10.92 11.49 -23.43
N PRO A 388 11.31 12.77 -23.23
CA PRO A 388 12.60 13.12 -22.66
C PRO A 388 12.93 12.48 -21.30
N ILE A 389 11.92 12.12 -20.48
CA ILE A 389 12.16 11.46 -19.18
C ILE A 389 12.99 10.18 -19.31
N PHE A 390 12.87 9.43 -20.42
CA PHE A 390 13.61 8.20 -20.67
C PHE A 390 14.96 8.42 -21.38
N ASN A 391 15.36 9.69 -21.55
CA ASN A 391 16.52 10.11 -22.34
C ASN A 391 17.41 11.16 -21.60
N MET A 392 17.14 11.42 -20.30
CA MET A 392 17.78 12.50 -19.51
C MET A 392 18.52 12.05 -18.24
N TYR A 393 18.35 10.80 -17.78
CA TYR A 393 18.85 10.38 -16.46
C TYR A 393 19.66 9.07 -16.53
N HIS A 394 20.64 9.04 -17.44
CA HIS A 394 21.44 7.84 -17.74
C HIS A 394 22.69 7.68 -16.88
N THR A 395 23.21 8.75 -16.27
CA THR A 395 24.24 8.59 -15.24
C THR A 395 23.61 8.31 -13.87
N GLU A 396 24.33 7.57 -13.02
CA GLU A 396 23.87 7.24 -11.67
C GLU A 396 23.53 8.49 -10.85
N HIS A 397 24.29 9.58 -11.04
CA HIS A 397 24.11 10.86 -10.34
C HIS A 397 22.85 11.62 -10.80
N GLU A 398 22.52 11.56 -12.09
CA GLU A 398 21.28 12.15 -12.61
C GLU A 398 20.05 11.36 -12.14
N LEU A 399 20.10 10.03 -12.16
CA LEU A 399 19.01 9.19 -11.64
C LEU A 399 18.83 9.38 -10.13
N LEU A 400 19.92 9.46 -9.36
CA LEU A 400 19.89 9.74 -7.93
C LEU A 400 19.21 11.07 -7.62
N ARG A 401 19.59 12.14 -8.35
CA ARG A 401 18.95 13.46 -8.26
C ARG A 401 17.47 13.41 -8.65
N TYR A 402 17.12 12.63 -9.68
CA TYR A 402 15.74 12.48 -10.12
C TYR A 402 14.86 11.75 -9.09
N MET A 403 15.30 10.60 -8.58
CA MET A 403 14.58 9.86 -7.54
C MET A 403 14.44 10.69 -6.26
N HIS A 404 15.46 11.46 -5.87
CA HIS A 404 15.37 12.39 -4.75
C HIS A 404 14.38 13.54 -5.00
N ARG A 405 14.35 14.11 -6.22
CA ARG A 405 13.37 15.13 -6.62
C ARG A 405 11.92 14.60 -6.52
N LEU A 406 11.68 13.34 -6.87
CA LEU A 406 10.36 12.73 -6.71
C LEU A 406 10.04 12.49 -5.22
N GLN A 407 10.96 11.87 -4.47
CA GLN A 407 10.82 11.65 -3.04
C GLN A 407 10.47 12.94 -2.28
N SER A 408 11.08 14.08 -2.64
CA SER A 408 10.81 15.39 -2.00
C SER A 408 9.40 15.96 -2.23
N LYS A 409 8.60 15.37 -3.13
CA LYS A 409 7.18 15.73 -3.36
C LYS A 409 6.20 14.86 -2.57
N ASP A 410 6.69 13.82 -1.90
CA ASP A 410 5.89 12.75 -1.32
C ASP A 410 5.97 12.76 0.21
N LEU A 411 4.84 12.95 0.89
CA LEU A 411 4.74 12.80 2.34
C LEU A 411 4.65 11.29 2.68
N SER A 412 5.53 10.86 3.57
CA SER A 412 5.71 9.48 4.05
C SER A 412 5.86 9.47 5.58
N VAL A 413 5.89 8.29 6.23
CA VAL A 413 6.03 8.21 7.70
C VAL A 413 7.40 8.70 8.21
N CYS A 414 8.34 8.99 7.30
CA CYS A 414 9.59 9.69 7.60
C CYS A 414 9.39 11.18 7.97
N HIS A 415 8.19 11.72 7.78
CA HIS A 415 7.86 13.13 7.97
C HIS A 415 6.87 13.35 9.12
N SER A 416 5.82 12.54 9.18
CA SER A 416 4.74 12.59 10.18
C SER A 416 3.97 11.27 10.22
N MET A 417 3.13 11.11 11.23
CA MET A 417 2.02 10.14 11.22
C MET A 417 1.17 10.29 9.95
N ILE A 418 0.69 9.16 9.44
CA ILE A 418 -0.29 9.08 8.34
C ILE A 418 -1.54 8.37 8.91
N PRO A 419 -2.50 9.10 9.51
CA PRO A 419 -3.56 8.49 10.32
C PRO A 419 -4.74 7.94 9.50
N LEU A 420 -4.45 7.17 8.45
CA LEU A 420 -5.44 6.59 7.53
C LEU A 420 -6.20 5.42 8.17
N GLY A 421 -7.47 5.63 8.51
CA GLY A 421 -8.40 4.57 8.93
C GLY A 421 -8.45 3.36 7.99
N SER A 422 -8.56 2.17 8.58
CA SER A 422 -8.49 0.83 8.00
C SER A 422 -7.26 0.59 7.10
N CYS A 423 -6.15 1.25 7.40
CA CYS A 423 -4.88 1.10 6.66
C CYS A 423 -3.68 0.74 7.54
N THR A 424 -3.77 0.94 8.87
CA THR A 424 -2.73 0.61 9.86
C THR A 424 -1.32 1.04 9.41
N MET A 425 -1.10 2.34 9.32
CA MET A 425 0.16 2.97 8.89
C MET A 425 1.26 2.90 9.98
N LYS A 426 1.56 1.68 10.46
CA LYS A 426 2.52 1.40 11.53
C LYS A 426 3.97 1.40 11.03
N LEU A 427 4.91 1.27 11.97
CA LEU A 427 6.33 1.10 11.68
C LEU A 427 6.59 -0.10 10.76
N ASN A 428 7.27 0.14 9.63
CA ASN A 428 7.96 -0.89 8.86
C ASN A 428 9.44 -0.85 9.29
N ALA A 429 9.85 -1.72 10.21
CA ALA A 429 11.16 -1.56 10.86
C ALA A 429 12.31 -1.90 9.91
N THR A 430 13.45 -1.22 10.08
CA THR A 430 14.61 -1.42 9.20
C THR A 430 15.16 -2.85 9.32
N SER A 431 15.12 -3.42 10.53
CA SER A 431 15.43 -4.82 10.82
C SER A 431 14.57 -5.79 9.98
N GLU A 432 13.27 -5.56 9.88
CA GLU A 432 12.31 -6.33 9.09
C GLU A 432 12.51 -6.20 7.58
N MET A 433 12.91 -5.01 7.13
CA MET A 433 13.12 -4.68 5.71
C MET A 433 14.47 -5.15 5.15
N MET A 434 15.53 -5.25 5.97
CA MET A 434 16.85 -5.72 5.50
C MET A 434 16.80 -7.04 4.71
N PRO A 435 16.19 -8.13 5.22
CA PRO A 435 16.33 -9.45 4.61
C PRO A 435 15.54 -9.61 3.30
N VAL A 436 14.58 -8.72 3.02
CA VAL A 436 13.82 -8.66 1.76
C VAL A 436 14.73 -8.50 0.55
N THR A 437 15.93 -7.95 0.76
CA THR A 437 16.95 -7.71 -0.28
C THR A 437 18.16 -8.65 -0.20
N PHE A 438 18.09 -9.75 0.57
CA PHE A 438 19.16 -10.76 0.59
C PHE A 438 19.07 -11.70 -0.63
N PRO A 439 20.18 -11.95 -1.36
CA PRO A 439 20.25 -12.89 -2.50
C PRO A 439 19.60 -14.25 -2.26
N ASN A 440 19.77 -14.82 -1.06
CA ASN A 440 19.18 -16.11 -0.69
C ASN A 440 17.64 -16.09 -0.49
N PHE A 441 16.99 -14.95 -0.72
CA PHE A 441 15.53 -14.81 -0.83
C PHE A 441 15.11 -14.17 -2.15
N THR A 442 15.86 -13.19 -2.67
CA THR A 442 15.56 -12.51 -3.96
C THR A 442 15.92 -13.37 -5.17
N ASP A 443 17.07 -14.04 -5.18
CA ASP A 443 17.68 -14.60 -6.39
C ASP A 443 17.24 -16.06 -6.59
N ILE A 444 15.97 -16.33 -6.26
CA ILE A 444 15.35 -17.65 -6.30
C ILE A 444 14.18 -17.62 -7.27
N HIS A 445 14.25 -18.56 -8.23
CA HIS A 445 13.18 -18.85 -9.18
C HIS A 445 12.04 -19.60 -8.50
N LEU A 446 10.81 -19.09 -8.64
CA LEU A 446 9.66 -19.51 -7.83
C LEU A 446 9.25 -20.97 -8.05
N LEU A 447 9.42 -21.49 -9.28
CA LEU A 447 9.05 -22.87 -9.67
C LEU A 447 10.14 -23.92 -9.37
N ARG A 448 11.14 -23.62 -8.53
CA ARG A 448 12.24 -24.57 -8.24
C ARG A 448 11.80 -25.68 -7.27
N GLN A 449 12.35 -26.89 -7.44
CA GLN A 449 11.97 -28.07 -6.66
C GLN A 449 12.02 -27.87 -5.13
N VAL A 450 10.96 -28.33 -4.44
CA VAL A 450 10.72 -28.14 -2.99
C VAL A 450 11.88 -28.63 -2.11
N ASN A 451 12.62 -29.66 -2.54
CA ASN A 451 13.76 -30.20 -1.80
C ASN A 451 14.95 -29.23 -1.67
N ILE A 452 15.00 -28.17 -2.49
CA ILE A 452 15.97 -27.07 -2.41
C ILE A 452 15.44 -25.93 -1.51
N LEU A 453 14.12 -25.69 -1.52
CA LEU A 453 13.43 -24.63 -0.78
C LEU A 453 13.20 -24.97 0.71
N LYS A 454 14.18 -25.60 1.37
CA LYS A 454 14.06 -26.06 2.77
C LYS A 454 13.85 -24.91 3.75
N VAL A 455 14.41 -23.73 3.46
CA VAL A 455 14.18 -22.50 4.25
C VAL A 455 12.76 -22.03 4.05
N THR A 456 12.37 -21.73 2.80
CA THR A 456 11.03 -21.21 2.49
C THR A 456 9.95 -22.13 3.08
N ARG A 457 10.06 -23.46 2.90
CA ARG A 457 9.12 -24.41 3.54
C ARG A 457 9.09 -24.30 5.07
N LYS A 458 10.23 -24.15 5.75
CA LYS A 458 10.27 -23.99 7.21
C LYS A 458 9.77 -22.61 7.67
N CYS A 459 10.01 -21.58 6.86
CA CYS A 459 9.54 -20.23 7.07
C CYS A 459 8.02 -20.14 6.93
N SER A 460 7.46 -20.58 5.80
CA SER A 460 6.02 -20.69 5.60
C SER A 460 5.39 -21.56 6.68
N MET A 461 6.03 -22.66 7.12
CA MET A 461 5.52 -23.51 8.22
C MET A 461 5.50 -22.79 9.58
N ASN A 462 6.57 -22.08 9.94
CA ASN A 462 6.61 -21.28 11.17
C ASN A 462 5.54 -20.17 11.14
N TRP A 463 5.43 -19.45 10.01
CA TRP A 463 4.43 -18.42 9.79
C TRP A 463 2.99 -18.98 9.82
N VAL A 464 2.77 -20.13 9.19
CA VAL A 464 1.50 -20.89 9.25
C VAL A 464 1.15 -21.23 10.70
N ASN A 465 2.07 -21.79 11.49
CA ASN A 465 1.80 -22.16 12.87
C ASN A 465 1.43 -20.95 13.76
N TYR A 466 2.07 -19.80 13.54
CA TYR A 466 1.78 -18.56 14.26
C TYR A 466 0.42 -17.96 13.82
N CYS A 467 0.15 -17.87 12.53
CA CYS A 467 -1.16 -17.43 12.03
C CYS A 467 -2.30 -18.37 12.44
N VAL A 468 -2.05 -19.68 12.58
CA VAL A 468 -3.03 -20.62 13.15
C VAL A 468 -3.37 -20.26 14.60
N GLN A 469 -2.37 -19.91 15.42
CA GLN A 469 -2.57 -19.48 16.82
C GLN A 469 -3.28 -18.11 16.90
N LEU A 470 -2.92 -17.15 16.04
CA LEU A 470 -3.58 -15.83 16.00
C LEU A 470 -5.03 -15.88 15.52
N LEU A 471 -5.33 -16.75 14.55
CA LEU A 471 -6.65 -16.84 13.96
C LEU A 471 -7.59 -17.79 14.73
N ASP A 472 -7.04 -18.71 15.51
CA ASP A 472 -7.70 -19.97 15.93
C ASP A 472 -8.36 -20.71 14.76
N LEU A 473 -7.72 -20.64 13.59
CA LEU A 473 -8.16 -21.25 12.34
C LEU A 473 -7.00 -21.93 11.64
N THR A 474 -7.28 -23.10 11.07
CA THR A 474 -6.29 -23.88 10.35
C THR A 474 -5.95 -23.23 9.00
N LEU A 475 -4.68 -22.88 8.79
CA LEU A 475 -4.24 -22.40 7.50
C LEU A 475 -4.21 -23.54 6.47
N SER A 476 -4.96 -23.37 5.38
CA SER A 476 -4.80 -24.25 4.22
C SER A 476 -3.37 -24.11 3.70
N HIS A 477 -2.71 -25.24 3.45
CA HIS A 477 -1.36 -25.28 2.89
C HIS A 477 -1.33 -24.89 1.39
N CYS A 478 -2.45 -24.44 0.83
CA CYS A 478 -2.54 -23.77 -0.47
C CYS A 478 -1.66 -22.50 -0.46
N ASN A 479 -0.58 -22.53 -1.24
CA ASN A 479 0.36 -21.40 -1.33
C ASN A 479 -0.37 -20.18 -1.94
N LEU A 480 -0.71 -19.20 -1.09
CA LEU A 480 -1.45 -17.95 -1.39
C LEU A 480 -2.65 -18.09 -2.35
N MET A 481 -3.83 -18.40 -1.80
CA MET A 481 -5.05 -18.47 -2.60
C MET A 481 -5.78 -17.12 -2.72
N LEU A 482 -5.09 -16.09 -3.22
CA LEU A 482 -5.62 -14.71 -3.31
C LEU A 482 -6.63 -14.53 -4.48
N VAL A 483 -6.70 -15.49 -5.39
CA VAL A 483 -7.49 -15.45 -6.64
C VAL A 483 -8.99 -15.77 -6.45
N LEU A 484 -9.36 -16.50 -5.38
CA LEU A 484 -10.71 -17.11 -5.27
C LEU A 484 -11.79 -16.21 -4.64
N LEU A 485 -11.54 -14.90 -4.51
CA LEU A 485 -12.52 -13.92 -4.00
C LEU A 485 -13.24 -13.13 -5.12
N GLU A 486 -12.63 -12.98 -6.30
CA GLU A 486 -13.26 -12.33 -7.47
C GLU A 486 -14.61 -12.97 -7.83
N SER A 487 -14.65 -14.30 -7.80
CA SER A 487 -15.79 -15.11 -8.25
C SER A 487 -16.96 -15.17 -7.26
N VAL A 488 -16.77 -14.76 -6.00
CA VAL A 488 -17.75 -14.94 -4.92
C VAL A 488 -18.35 -13.61 -4.45
N LEU A 489 -17.69 -12.47 -4.70
CA LEU A 489 -18.22 -11.13 -4.38
C LEU A 489 -19.52 -10.76 -5.14
N GLY A 490 -19.86 -11.49 -6.21
CA GLY A 490 -21.18 -11.44 -6.83
C GLY A 490 -22.31 -12.14 -6.04
N LEU A 491 -22.00 -12.81 -4.93
CA LEU A 491 -22.94 -13.56 -4.08
C LEU A 491 -22.83 -13.26 -2.58
N TRP A 492 -21.75 -12.61 -2.10
CA TRP A 492 -21.70 -12.10 -0.73
C TRP A 492 -22.62 -10.89 -0.58
N LEU A 493 -23.74 -11.06 0.12
CA LEU A 493 -24.72 -10.00 0.33
C LEU A 493 -24.20 -9.05 1.43
N PHE A 494 -23.84 -7.82 1.07
CA PHE A 494 -23.27 -6.84 2.00
C PHE A 494 -24.35 -6.30 2.94
N VAL A 495 -24.63 -7.03 4.02
CA VAL A 495 -25.69 -6.74 4.99
C VAL A 495 -25.17 -5.88 6.14
N PRO A 496 -25.58 -4.60 6.26
CA PRO A 496 -25.51 -3.92 7.55
C PRO A 496 -26.51 -4.60 8.49
N ILE A 497 -25.98 -5.25 9.54
CA ILE A 497 -26.61 -6.11 10.56
C ILE A 497 -28.15 -6.06 10.55
N ILE A 498 -28.79 -7.05 9.90
CA ILE A 498 -30.23 -7.29 10.03
C ILE A 498 -30.45 -8.07 11.34
N ARG A 499 -30.91 -7.38 12.39
CA ARG A 499 -31.52 -8.05 13.54
C ARG A 499 -32.88 -8.65 13.12
N TYR A 500 -32.87 -9.97 12.84
CA TYR A 500 -33.95 -10.97 12.81
C TYR A 500 -35.36 -10.59 12.27
N GLY A 501 -36.00 -11.52 11.54
CA GLY A 501 -37.46 -11.45 11.38
C GLY A 501 -38.17 -12.36 10.37
N ASP A 502 -37.49 -12.95 9.39
CA ASP A 502 -38.20 -13.63 8.27
C ASP A 502 -37.55 -14.98 7.91
N ALA A 503 -38.16 -16.08 8.35
CA ALA A 503 -37.66 -17.46 8.24
C ALA A 503 -37.80 -18.06 6.82
N LYS A 504 -37.53 -17.26 5.79
CA LYS A 504 -37.73 -17.60 4.36
C LYS A 504 -36.44 -17.70 3.54
N TYR A 505 -35.29 -17.43 4.14
CA TYR A 505 -33.99 -17.47 3.47
C TYR A 505 -33.02 -18.27 4.32
N SER A 506 -32.45 -19.35 3.77
CA SER A 506 -31.28 -19.99 4.37
C SER A 506 -30.06 -19.10 4.12
N LEU A 507 -29.53 -18.51 5.20
CA LEU A 507 -28.28 -17.76 5.16
C LEU A 507 -27.15 -18.74 4.88
N LYS A 508 -26.72 -18.86 3.62
CA LYS A 508 -25.63 -19.78 3.25
C LYS A 508 -24.26 -19.25 3.61
N ARG A 509 -24.09 -17.93 3.56
CA ARG A 509 -22.82 -17.20 3.64
C ARG A 509 -23.03 -15.79 4.17
N LEU A 510 -22.18 -15.36 5.11
CA LEU A 510 -22.16 -14.01 5.69
C LEU A 510 -20.74 -13.44 5.63
N LEU A 511 -20.59 -12.18 5.21
CA LEU A 511 -19.32 -11.45 5.27
C LEU A 511 -19.44 -10.36 6.35
N ILE A 512 -18.49 -10.35 7.27
CA ILE A 512 -18.32 -9.35 8.34
C ILE A 512 -16.90 -8.77 8.32
N GLN A 513 -16.69 -7.65 9.00
CA GLN A 513 -15.37 -7.11 9.35
C GLN A 513 -15.42 -6.79 10.84
N TYR A 514 -14.40 -7.18 11.62
CA TYR A 514 -14.45 -7.05 13.08
C TYR A 514 -13.10 -6.59 13.68
N PRO A 515 -13.09 -5.61 14.62
CA PRO A 515 -14.17 -4.66 14.90
C PRO A 515 -14.63 -3.95 13.61
N SER A 516 -15.87 -3.47 13.58
CA SER A 516 -16.51 -3.01 12.34
C SER A 516 -15.82 -1.77 11.77
N THR A 517 -16.04 -1.46 10.48
CA THR A 517 -15.49 -0.27 9.79
C THR A 517 -15.86 1.07 10.45
N HIS A 518 -16.71 1.05 11.48
CA HIS A 518 -17.04 2.22 12.28
C HIS A 518 -16.05 2.46 13.45
N GLY A 519 -15.09 1.56 13.67
CA GLY A 519 -14.14 1.61 14.77
C GLY A 519 -14.68 1.06 16.09
N VAL A 520 -15.61 0.09 16.06
CA VAL A 520 -16.29 -0.41 17.26
C VAL A 520 -16.42 -1.94 17.27
N TYR A 521 -16.34 -2.52 18.47
CA TYR A 521 -16.78 -3.89 18.73
C TYR A 521 -18.30 -3.90 18.84
N GLU A 522 -18.96 -4.62 17.94
CA GLU A 522 -20.41 -4.87 17.99
C GLU A 522 -20.69 -6.01 19.01
N GLU A 523 -21.75 -5.88 19.83
CA GLU A 523 -22.19 -6.89 20.80
C GLU A 523 -23.19 -7.90 20.18
N GLY A 524 -23.14 -9.17 20.63
CA GLY A 524 -24.07 -10.23 20.20
C GLY A 524 -23.78 -10.79 18.80
N LEU A 525 -22.53 -10.69 18.33
CA LEU A 525 -22.10 -11.22 17.03
C LEU A 525 -21.89 -12.74 17.07
N ASP A 526 -21.35 -13.21 18.18
CA ASP A 526 -21.27 -14.62 18.61
C ASP A 526 -22.61 -15.35 18.49
N GLU A 527 -23.69 -14.79 19.05
CA GLU A 527 -25.05 -15.35 18.98
C GLU A 527 -25.55 -15.47 17.51
N ILE A 528 -25.31 -14.44 16.69
CA ILE A 528 -25.77 -14.39 15.29
C ILE A 528 -25.09 -15.45 14.42
N ILE A 529 -23.80 -15.70 14.68
CA ILE A 529 -22.95 -16.60 13.90
C ILE A 529 -23.34 -18.07 14.10
N LEU A 530 -23.56 -18.48 15.35
CA LEU A 530 -23.76 -19.90 15.70
C LEU A 530 -25.13 -20.46 15.25
N ASP A 531 -26.18 -19.65 15.28
CA ASP A 531 -27.57 -20.11 15.17
C ASP A 531 -28.06 -20.48 13.76
N ASN A 532 -27.32 -20.09 12.70
CA ASN A 532 -27.90 -19.99 11.34
C ASN A 532 -27.38 -21.01 10.30
N GLY A 533 -26.37 -21.82 10.63
CA GLY A 533 -25.88 -22.93 9.77
C GLY A 533 -25.29 -22.52 8.41
N GLY A 534 -24.86 -21.26 8.27
CA GLY A 534 -24.17 -20.72 7.10
C GLY A 534 -22.71 -20.39 7.39
N GLN A 535 -21.86 -20.36 6.36
CA GLN A 535 -20.43 -20.07 6.54
C GLN A 535 -20.16 -18.58 6.81
N VAL A 536 -19.27 -18.27 7.74
CA VAL A 536 -18.92 -16.89 8.09
C VAL A 536 -17.51 -16.52 7.60
N TYR A 537 -17.43 -15.50 6.75
CA TYR A 537 -16.17 -14.88 6.34
C TYR A 537 -15.96 -13.60 7.14
N MET A 538 -14.78 -13.46 7.77
CA MET A 538 -14.34 -12.23 8.42
C MET A 538 -13.21 -11.59 7.62
N ASP A 539 -13.44 -10.36 7.16
CA ASP A 539 -12.40 -9.45 6.70
C ASP A 539 -11.51 -9.08 7.90
N GLY A 540 -10.25 -9.51 7.85
CA GLY A 540 -9.27 -9.30 8.92
C GLY A 540 -8.41 -8.05 8.74
N ALA A 541 -8.84 -7.07 7.93
CA ALA A 541 -8.20 -5.76 7.84
C ALA A 541 -8.01 -5.08 9.21
N ASN A 542 -8.96 -5.28 10.12
CA ASN A 542 -8.97 -4.67 11.46
C ASN A 542 -8.35 -5.56 12.55
N MET A 543 -7.60 -6.61 12.18
CA MET A 543 -6.95 -7.52 13.14
C MET A 543 -5.93 -6.85 14.07
N ASN A 544 -5.48 -5.62 13.78
CA ASN A 544 -4.66 -4.82 14.71
C ASN A 544 -5.38 -4.53 16.04
N ALA A 545 -6.71 -4.67 16.09
CA ALA A 545 -7.52 -4.59 17.30
C ALA A 545 -7.91 -5.96 17.90
N GLN A 546 -7.44 -7.07 17.33
CA GLN A 546 -7.74 -8.42 17.82
C GLN A 546 -6.51 -9.16 18.38
N VAL A 547 -5.33 -8.99 17.78
CA VAL A 547 -4.11 -9.72 18.14
C VAL A 547 -3.83 -9.64 19.65
N GLY A 548 -3.79 -10.81 20.31
CA GLY A 548 -3.55 -10.94 21.75
C GLY A 548 -4.77 -10.72 22.66
N LEU A 549 -5.92 -10.27 22.12
CA LEU A 549 -7.14 -9.98 22.88
C LEU A 549 -8.30 -10.94 22.55
N THR A 550 -8.40 -11.36 21.29
CA THR A 550 -9.43 -12.29 20.77
C THR A 550 -8.91 -12.96 19.50
N SER A 551 -9.68 -13.87 18.89
CA SER A 551 -9.35 -14.45 17.58
C SER A 551 -10.61 -14.76 16.73
N PRO A 552 -10.51 -14.68 15.38
CA PRO A 552 -11.64 -14.94 14.48
C PRO A 552 -12.32 -16.29 14.68
N GLY A 553 -11.56 -17.37 14.86
CA GLY A 553 -12.11 -18.71 15.07
C GLY A 553 -12.84 -18.85 16.40
N PHE A 554 -12.31 -18.25 17.47
CA PHE A 554 -12.96 -18.20 18.78
C PHE A 554 -14.31 -17.46 18.75
N ILE A 555 -14.41 -16.38 17.95
CA ILE A 555 -15.67 -15.66 17.72
C ILE A 555 -16.52 -16.27 16.57
N GLY A 556 -16.16 -17.46 16.07
CA GLY A 556 -16.97 -18.27 15.17
C GLY A 556 -16.82 -18.01 13.65
N ALA A 557 -15.79 -17.29 13.19
CA ALA A 557 -15.54 -17.14 11.76
C ALA A 557 -15.02 -18.46 11.14
N ASP A 558 -15.61 -18.90 10.01
CA ASP A 558 -15.11 -20.04 9.23
C ASP A 558 -13.88 -19.70 8.38
N VAL A 559 -13.77 -18.44 7.95
CA VAL A 559 -12.78 -17.96 7.00
C VAL A 559 -12.31 -16.59 7.45
N CYS A 560 -11.00 -16.34 7.46
CA CYS A 560 -10.46 -15.01 7.74
C CYS A 560 -9.20 -14.74 6.91
N ASP A 561 -9.13 -13.60 6.22
CA ASP A 561 -7.92 -13.13 5.56
C ASP A 561 -7.15 -12.10 6.41
N LEU A 562 -5.84 -11.99 6.20
CA LEU A 562 -4.99 -11.05 6.96
C LEU A 562 -4.30 -10.05 6.03
N ASN A 563 -4.62 -8.76 6.14
CA ASN A 563 -3.81 -7.74 5.48
C ASN A 563 -2.44 -7.60 6.15
N LEU A 564 -1.42 -8.29 5.63
CA LEU A 564 -0.07 -8.24 6.20
C LEU A 564 0.61 -6.88 6.00
N HIS A 565 0.14 -6.14 5.00
CA HIS A 565 0.48 -4.75 4.68
C HIS A 565 -0.35 -3.72 5.47
N LYS A 566 -0.85 -4.14 6.64
CA LYS A 566 -1.52 -3.33 7.66
C LYS A 566 -1.04 -3.79 9.04
N THR A 567 -1.61 -4.90 9.53
CA THR A 567 -1.35 -5.44 10.86
C THR A 567 0.08 -5.97 11.04
N PHE A 568 0.72 -6.48 9.98
CA PHE A 568 1.97 -7.25 10.05
C PHE A 568 3.16 -6.64 9.29
N CYS A 569 3.26 -5.30 9.32
CA CYS A 569 4.45 -4.50 8.97
C CYS A 569 5.00 -4.61 7.53
N ILE A 570 4.34 -5.30 6.58
CA ILE A 570 4.72 -5.18 5.16
C ILE A 570 4.49 -3.71 4.71
N PRO A 571 5.47 -3.07 4.02
CA PRO A 571 5.38 -1.67 3.65
C PRO A 571 4.28 -1.40 2.62
N HIS A 572 3.54 -0.32 2.85
CA HIS A 572 2.40 0.13 2.03
C HIS A 572 2.76 0.50 0.58
N GLY A 573 4.04 0.75 0.29
CA GLY A 573 4.64 0.77 -1.05
C GLY A 573 4.12 1.84 -2.02
N GLY A 574 3.38 2.83 -1.52
CA GLY A 574 2.71 3.82 -2.37
C GLY A 574 1.53 3.25 -3.16
N ASP A 575 0.81 2.25 -2.61
CA ASP A 575 -0.21 1.37 -3.23
C ASP A 575 0.31 -0.02 -3.66
N GLY A 576 1.09 -0.64 -2.77
CA GLY A 576 1.55 -2.04 -2.89
C GLY A 576 3.07 -2.18 -2.98
N PRO A 577 3.63 -3.30 -2.49
CA PRO A 577 3.00 -4.62 -2.48
C PRO A 577 2.02 -4.91 -1.32
N GLY A 578 1.04 -5.76 -1.60
CA GLY A 578 0.14 -6.34 -0.60
C GLY A 578 0.25 -7.87 -0.52
N MET A 579 -0.05 -8.42 0.65
CA MET A 579 -0.22 -9.86 0.90
C MET A 579 -1.48 -10.10 1.74
N GLY A 580 -2.18 -11.20 1.45
CA GLY A 580 -3.43 -11.64 2.11
C GLY A 580 -3.55 -13.17 2.19
N PRO A 581 -2.90 -13.84 3.16
CA PRO A 581 -3.15 -15.25 3.46
C PRO A 581 -4.51 -15.43 4.15
N VAL A 582 -5.11 -16.63 4.03
CA VAL A 582 -6.47 -16.94 4.50
C VAL A 582 -6.48 -18.18 5.39
N GLY A 583 -6.89 -18.02 6.65
CA GLY A 583 -7.18 -19.13 7.57
C GLY A 583 -8.60 -19.69 7.38
N LEU A 584 -8.78 -20.98 7.68
CA LEU A 584 -10.04 -21.72 7.49
C LEU A 584 -10.37 -22.61 8.69
N SER A 585 -11.66 -22.80 8.96
CA SER A 585 -12.15 -23.81 9.89
C SER A 585 -11.88 -25.23 9.34
N ASP A 586 -11.77 -26.21 10.24
CA ASP A 586 -11.59 -27.62 9.85
C ASP A 586 -12.73 -28.12 8.93
N ALA A 587 -13.96 -27.67 9.19
CA ALA A 587 -15.13 -27.95 8.35
C ALA A 587 -14.99 -27.35 6.93
N SER A 588 -14.39 -26.15 6.81
CA SER A 588 -14.21 -25.47 5.53
C SER A 588 -13.09 -26.04 4.65
N LYS A 589 -12.15 -26.84 5.19
CA LYS A 589 -11.07 -27.49 4.42
C LYS A 589 -11.57 -28.31 3.24
N ILE A 590 -12.70 -28.99 3.40
CA ILE A 590 -13.25 -29.94 2.42
C ILE A 590 -13.64 -29.23 1.10
N ALA A 591 -13.97 -27.92 1.17
CA ALA A 591 -14.39 -27.15 0.01
C ALA A 591 -13.23 -26.51 -0.79
N ILE A 592 -12.01 -26.47 -0.23
CA ILE A 592 -10.90 -25.65 -0.75
C ILE A 592 -9.62 -26.49 -0.89
N LEU A 593 -9.72 -27.49 -1.78
CA LEU A 593 -8.62 -28.34 -2.22
C LEU A 593 -8.48 -28.27 -3.74
N ASN A 594 -7.73 -27.26 -4.23
CA ASN A 594 -6.93 -27.26 -5.48
C ASN A 594 -6.50 -25.83 -5.89
N ALA A 595 -5.58 -25.21 -5.11
CA ALA A 595 -4.86 -24.02 -5.57
C ALA A 595 -3.48 -23.93 -4.90
N ASN A 596 -2.42 -23.86 -5.70
CA ASN A 596 -1.14 -23.29 -5.29
C ASN A 596 -0.84 -22.12 -6.24
N TYR A 597 -0.08 -21.13 -5.76
CA TYR A 597 0.97 -20.34 -6.44
C TYR A 597 0.92 -18.85 -6.04
N MET A 598 2.06 -18.14 -6.16
CA MET A 598 2.24 -16.66 -6.09
C MET A 598 1.85 -16.01 -4.74
N VAL A 599 2.73 -15.55 -3.85
CA VAL A 599 3.94 -14.72 -4.04
C VAL A 599 4.90 -14.96 -2.85
N LYS A 600 6.15 -15.39 -3.10
CA LYS A 600 7.04 -15.92 -2.03
C LYS A 600 8.15 -14.99 -1.53
N ARG A 601 8.24 -13.75 -2.04
CA ARG A 601 9.34 -12.82 -1.70
C ARG A 601 9.05 -11.93 -0.48
N LEU A 602 7.78 -11.85 -0.06
CA LEU A 602 7.34 -11.00 1.05
C LEU A 602 7.13 -11.77 2.37
N GLU A 603 7.07 -13.11 2.33
CA GLU A 603 7.08 -13.98 3.53
C GLU A 603 8.28 -13.71 4.47
N VAL A 604 9.31 -13.02 3.96
CA VAL A 604 10.55 -12.68 4.65
C VAL A 604 10.35 -11.61 5.73
N ILE A 605 9.54 -10.58 5.46
CA ILE A 605 9.21 -9.52 6.45
C ILE A 605 8.51 -10.16 7.65
N ASN A 606 7.51 -10.98 7.35
CA ASN A 606 6.61 -11.63 8.30
C ASN A 606 7.35 -12.44 9.39
N LEU A 607 8.44 -13.12 9.04
CA LEU A 607 9.26 -13.92 9.98
C LEU A 607 9.99 -13.08 11.02
N SER A 608 10.35 -11.85 10.64
CA SER A 608 10.94 -10.84 11.52
C SER A 608 9.98 -10.53 12.66
N LEU A 609 8.73 -10.27 12.28
CA LEU A 609 7.71 -9.78 13.18
C LEU A 609 7.27 -10.82 14.22
N ILE A 610 7.12 -12.10 13.85
CA ILE A 610 6.88 -13.19 14.83
C ILE A 610 7.93 -13.18 15.95
N ARG A 611 9.18 -12.89 15.58
CA ARG A 611 10.32 -12.98 16.49
C ARG A 611 10.59 -11.68 17.24
N PHE A 612 10.14 -10.56 16.72
CA PHE A 612 10.17 -9.28 17.43
C PHE A 612 8.98 -9.15 18.39
N LEU A 613 7.78 -9.54 17.94
CA LEU A 613 6.55 -9.65 18.72
C LEU A 613 6.42 -11.01 19.41
N ALA A 614 7.36 -11.32 20.29
CA ALA A 614 6.92 -11.91 21.54
C ALA A 614 6.17 -10.83 22.32
N VAL A 615 4.98 -11.15 22.81
CA VAL A 615 4.15 -10.17 23.52
C VAL A 615 4.78 -9.85 24.87
N ASN A 616 5.53 -8.75 24.93
CA ASN A 616 5.83 -8.06 26.18
C ASN A 616 4.56 -7.31 26.59
N ASP A 617 3.81 -7.88 27.53
CA ASP A 617 2.71 -7.44 28.42
C ASP A 617 2.00 -6.05 28.32
N ASP A 618 2.49 -5.07 27.56
CA ASP A 618 1.90 -3.73 27.42
C ASP A 618 0.88 -3.67 26.27
N HIS A 619 -0.28 -4.28 26.48
CA HIS A 619 -1.47 -4.21 25.61
C HIS A 619 -2.07 -2.79 25.59
N SER A 620 -1.31 -1.82 25.08
CA SER A 620 -1.59 -0.38 25.09
C SER A 620 -2.64 0.08 24.07
N MET A 621 -3.76 -0.65 24.02
CA MET A 621 -5.02 -0.20 23.41
C MET A 621 -5.37 1.21 23.92
N TRP A 622 -5.89 2.06 23.04
CA TRP A 622 -5.90 3.51 23.22
C TRP A 622 -6.53 3.99 24.57
N PRO A 623 -5.74 4.61 25.47
CA PRO A 623 -6.27 5.16 26.71
C PRO A 623 -7.29 6.28 26.44
N ARG A 624 -8.49 6.22 27.07
CA ARG A 624 -9.53 7.26 26.91
C ARG A 624 -8.97 8.69 27.07
N GLY A 625 -8.02 8.87 28.00
CA GLY A 625 -7.30 10.13 28.24
C GLY A 625 -6.32 10.62 27.16
N ARG A 626 -6.30 10.04 25.94
CA ARG A 626 -5.56 10.60 24.79
C ARG A 626 -6.44 11.15 23.66
N HIS A 627 -7.68 10.68 23.46
CA HIS A 627 -8.64 11.39 22.59
C HIS A 627 -9.35 12.54 23.32
N SER A 628 -9.15 12.63 24.64
CA SER A 628 -9.92 13.51 25.51
C SER A 628 -9.73 14.99 25.17
N LYS A 629 -8.55 15.44 24.71
CA LYS A 629 -8.34 16.80 24.14
C LYS A 629 -9.42 17.24 23.14
N ILE A 630 -9.83 16.35 22.23
CA ILE A 630 -10.85 16.63 21.21
C ILE A 630 -12.27 16.50 21.79
N GLN A 631 -12.48 15.53 22.70
CA GLN A 631 -13.80 15.15 23.20
C GLN A 631 -14.26 15.97 24.43
N GLU A 632 -13.38 16.33 25.37
CA GLU A 632 -13.67 17.15 26.56
C GLU A 632 -14.29 18.51 26.22
N LYS A 633 -13.94 19.06 25.06
CA LYS A 633 -14.47 20.32 24.52
C LYS A 633 -15.43 20.15 23.35
N ASN A 634 -15.77 18.91 22.96
CA ASN A 634 -16.64 18.57 21.82
C ASN A 634 -16.27 19.28 20.50
N TYR A 635 -14.98 19.41 20.18
CA TYR A 635 -14.53 20.08 18.95
C TYR A 635 -15.05 19.39 17.67
N TYR A 636 -15.06 18.06 17.67
CA TYR A 636 -15.66 17.23 16.62
C TYR A 636 -16.51 16.12 17.27
N PRO A 637 -17.76 15.87 16.82
CA PRO A 637 -18.53 14.72 17.28
C PRO A 637 -17.89 13.41 16.82
N ILE A 638 -17.80 12.43 17.72
CA ILE A 638 -17.42 11.05 17.37
C ILE A 638 -18.70 10.31 16.96
N LEU A 639 -18.75 9.80 15.73
CA LEU A 639 -20.01 9.33 15.12
C LEU A 639 -20.49 7.98 15.66
N PHE A 640 -19.58 7.08 16.01
CA PHE A 640 -19.87 5.76 16.57
C PHE A 640 -19.01 5.50 17.78
N ARG A 641 -19.56 4.75 18.74
CA ARG A 641 -18.90 4.31 19.97
C ARG A 641 -19.46 2.94 20.36
N GLY A 642 -18.58 2.06 20.84
CA GLY A 642 -18.96 0.79 21.44
C GLY A 642 -19.33 0.92 22.92
N VAL A 643 -19.27 -0.20 23.62
CA VAL A 643 -19.55 -0.34 25.06
C VAL A 643 -18.76 0.71 25.87
N ASN A 644 -19.35 1.24 26.94
CA ASN A 644 -18.75 2.29 27.78
C ASN A 644 -18.32 3.58 27.05
N GLY A 645 -18.86 3.84 25.84
CA GLY A 645 -18.54 5.02 25.04
C GLY A 645 -17.16 4.98 24.36
N THR A 646 -16.58 3.78 24.24
CA THR A 646 -15.22 3.55 23.71
C THR A 646 -15.18 3.39 22.19
N VAL A 647 -13.97 3.25 21.65
CA VAL A 647 -13.66 2.93 20.25
C VAL A 647 -12.50 1.93 20.25
N ALA A 648 -12.28 1.22 19.14
CA ALA A 648 -11.22 0.24 18.98
C ALA A 648 -9.87 0.90 18.59
N HIS A 649 -9.22 0.41 17.54
CA HIS A 649 -7.99 0.98 16.96
C HIS A 649 -8.22 2.23 16.10
N GLU A 650 -9.45 2.42 15.60
CA GLU A 650 -9.84 3.52 14.72
C GLU A 650 -11.15 4.19 15.17
N PHE A 651 -11.44 5.39 14.69
CA PHE A 651 -12.68 6.12 15.00
C PHE A 651 -13.07 7.14 13.92
N ILE A 652 -14.36 7.51 13.88
CA ILE A 652 -14.91 8.44 12.89
C ILE A 652 -15.29 9.79 13.54
N VAL A 653 -14.74 10.89 13.01
CA VAL A 653 -15.16 12.27 13.35
C VAL A 653 -16.15 12.81 12.32
N ASP A 654 -17.25 13.39 12.79
CA ASP A 654 -18.32 13.93 11.96
C ASP A 654 -18.06 15.40 11.57
N LEU A 655 -17.91 15.66 10.28
CA LEU A 655 -17.72 17.00 9.72
C LEU A 655 -18.98 17.54 9.03
N ARG A 656 -20.07 16.75 8.92
CA ARG A 656 -21.24 17.05 8.08
C ARG A 656 -22.00 18.31 8.50
N GLY A 657 -21.86 18.73 9.75
CA GLY A 657 -22.43 19.99 10.25
C GLY A 657 -21.79 21.23 9.62
N PHE A 658 -20.47 21.22 9.41
CA PHE A 658 -19.70 22.40 9.01
C PHE A 658 -20.02 22.91 7.60
N LYS A 659 -20.58 22.06 6.73
CA LYS A 659 -21.13 22.46 5.44
C LYS A 659 -22.26 23.49 5.58
N ASN A 660 -23.09 23.34 6.62
CA ASN A 660 -24.25 24.20 6.85
C ASN A 660 -23.93 25.43 7.72
N THR A 661 -22.92 25.36 8.60
CA THR A 661 -22.54 26.46 9.51
C THR A 661 -21.38 27.32 8.99
N ALA A 662 -20.48 26.75 8.20
CA ALA A 662 -19.24 27.39 7.74
C ALA A 662 -18.92 27.16 6.25
N GLY A 663 -19.79 26.45 5.51
CA GLY A 663 -19.53 26.07 4.11
C GLY A 663 -18.36 25.08 3.92
N ILE A 664 -17.86 24.45 4.99
CA ILE A 664 -16.67 23.60 4.99
C ILE A 664 -17.01 22.14 4.69
N GLU A 665 -16.27 21.53 3.75
CA GLU A 665 -16.34 20.11 3.40
C GLU A 665 -15.20 19.30 4.06
N PRO A 666 -15.27 17.96 4.14
CA PRO A 666 -14.16 17.15 4.64
C PRO A 666 -12.85 17.31 3.85
N GLU A 667 -12.95 17.59 2.54
CA GLU A 667 -11.78 17.86 1.70
C GLU A 667 -11.03 19.12 2.17
N ASP A 668 -11.73 20.17 2.61
CA ASP A 668 -11.09 21.40 3.08
C ASP A 668 -10.23 21.13 4.33
N VAL A 669 -10.77 20.38 5.30
CA VAL A 669 -10.03 19.94 6.50
C VAL A 669 -8.86 19.03 6.12
N ALA A 670 -9.07 18.09 5.20
CA ALA A 670 -8.05 17.15 4.73
C ALA A 670 -6.89 17.83 3.99
N LYS A 671 -7.17 18.79 3.10
CA LYS A 671 -6.14 19.60 2.44
C LYS A 671 -5.44 20.51 3.45
N ARG A 672 -6.17 21.09 4.42
CA ARG A 672 -5.58 21.93 5.47
C ARG A 672 -4.62 21.17 6.37
N LEU A 673 -4.89 19.90 6.70
CA LEU A 673 -3.94 19.06 7.44
C LEU A 673 -2.56 18.96 6.75
N THR A 674 -2.47 19.09 5.42
CA THR A 674 -1.17 19.10 4.73
C THR A 674 -0.35 20.38 5.00
N ASP A 675 -1.01 21.52 5.28
CA ASP A 675 -0.33 22.73 5.77
C ASP A 675 0.20 22.52 7.20
N TYR A 676 -0.44 21.63 7.98
CA TYR A 676 0.06 21.13 9.26
C TYR A 676 1.01 19.91 9.14
N VAL A 677 1.51 19.60 7.94
CA VAL A 677 2.42 18.45 7.67
C VAL A 677 1.82 17.12 8.17
N PHE A 678 0.53 16.92 7.96
CA PHE A 678 -0.12 15.62 8.13
C PHE A 678 -0.74 15.17 6.82
N HIS A 679 -0.61 13.87 6.51
CA HIS A 679 -1.52 13.26 5.55
C HIS A 679 -2.93 13.24 6.15
N ALA A 680 -3.95 13.46 5.33
CA ALA A 680 -5.32 13.38 5.82
C ALA A 680 -5.69 11.95 6.25
N PRO A 681 -6.58 11.79 7.25
CA PRO A 681 -7.22 10.52 7.55
C PRO A 681 -8.09 10.01 6.38
N THR A 682 -8.62 8.80 6.51
CA THR A 682 -9.47 8.18 5.47
C THR A 682 -10.75 9.00 5.29
N MET A 683 -10.95 9.53 4.08
CA MET A 683 -12.01 10.51 3.79
C MET A 683 -13.31 9.87 3.33
N SER A 684 -14.44 10.30 3.89
CA SER A 684 -15.79 9.98 3.43
C SER A 684 -16.13 8.48 3.28
N TRP A 685 -15.37 7.62 3.97
CA TRP A 685 -15.58 6.17 4.06
C TRP A 685 -15.38 5.72 5.52
N PRO A 686 -16.21 4.79 6.04
CA PRO A 686 -17.40 4.21 5.41
C PRO A 686 -18.59 5.18 5.32
N VAL A 687 -18.53 6.34 5.98
CA VAL A 687 -19.62 7.35 5.98
C VAL A 687 -19.23 8.56 5.12
N PRO A 688 -20.02 8.94 4.10
CA PRO A 688 -19.79 10.17 3.36
C PRO A 688 -19.90 11.42 4.25
N GLY A 689 -18.95 12.35 4.12
CA GLY A 689 -18.95 13.59 4.91
C GLY A 689 -18.16 13.54 6.23
N THR A 690 -17.40 12.48 6.48
CA THR A 690 -16.61 12.30 7.72
C THR A 690 -15.13 12.06 7.43
N LEU A 691 -14.29 12.06 8.49
CA LEU A 691 -12.92 11.55 8.44
C LEU A 691 -12.79 10.37 9.41
N MET A 692 -12.04 9.33 9.01
CA MET A 692 -11.78 8.14 9.83
C MET A 692 -10.29 8.02 10.14
N ILE A 693 -9.98 8.00 11.44
CA ILE A 693 -8.65 8.21 12.01
C ILE A 693 -8.19 6.92 12.67
N GLU A 694 -7.01 6.43 12.27
CA GLU A 694 -6.32 5.29 12.88
C GLU A 694 -4.84 5.70 13.12
N PRO A 695 -4.40 5.89 14.37
CA PRO A 695 -3.03 6.34 14.66
C PRO A 695 -1.99 5.21 14.69
N THR A 696 -2.42 3.96 14.93
CA THR A 696 -1.56 2.81 15.28
C THR A 696 -0.81 2.95 16.61
N GLU A 697 -0.27 1.82 17.07
CA GLU A 697 0.56 1.68 18.27
C GLU A 697 2.00 2.21 18.10
N SER A 698 2.44 2.49 16.87
CA SER A 698 3.81 2.97 16.58
C SER A 698 4.02 4.45 16.93
N GLU A 699 2.94 5.21 17.14
CA GLU A 699 3.01 6.66 17.21
C GLU A 699 3.17 7.24 18.62
N SER A 700 4.16 8.11 18.76
CA SER A 700 4.49 8.73 20.05
C SER A 700 3.37 9.66 20.54
N LYS A 701 3.18 9.76 21.87
CA LYS A 701 2.20 10.72 22.44
C LYS A 701 2.40 12.15 21.92
N ALA A 702 3.65 12.57 21.68
CA ALA A 702 3.95 13.90 21.17
C ALA A 702 3.45 14.14 19.73
N GLU A 703 3.45 13.12 18.86
CA GLU A 703 2.89 13.22 17.51
C GLU A 703 1.35 13.20 17.53
N LEU A 704 0.80 12.34 18.38
CA LEU A 704 -0.65 12.28 18.63
C LEU A 704 -1.18 13.62 19.18
N ASP A 705 -0.43 14.28 20.07
CA ASP A 705 -0.70 15.64 20.53
C ASP A 705 -0.64 16.67 19.38
N ARG A 706 0.42 16.66 18.55
CA ARG A 706 0.53 17.57 17.39
C ARG A 706 -0.64 17.41 16.41
N PHE A 707 -1.09 16.19 16.15
CA PHE A 707 -2.24 15.92 15.29
C PHE A 707 -3.57 16.37 15.93
N CYS A 708 -3.76 16.12 17.23
CA CYS A 708 -4.93 16.64 17.96
C CYS A 708 -4.97 18.17 17.94
N ASP A 709 -3.84 18.82 18.20
CA ASP A 709 -3.73 20.28 18.28
C ASP A 709 -3.90 20.93 16.89
N ALA A 710 -3.44 20.27 15.82
CA ALA A 710 -3.74 20.66 14.44
C ALA A 710 -5.25 20.56 14.13
N LEU A 711 -5.92 19.46 14.46
CA LEU A 711 -7.38 19.33 14.30
C LEU A 711 -8.15 20.38 15.10
N ILE A 712 -7.72 20.67 16.33
CA ILE A 712 -8.31 21.72 17.18
C ILE A 712 -8.15 23.10 16.52
N SER A 713 -6.96 23.42 16.03
CA SER A 713 -6.70 24.70 15.34
C SER A 713 -7.55 24.83 14.06
N ILE A 714 -7.71 23.75 13.28
CA ILE A 714 -8.62 23.72 12.12
C ILE A 714 -10.10 23.89 12.53
N ARG A 715 -10.50 23.40 13.70
CA ARG A 715 -11.86 23.63 14.23
C ARG A 715 -12.05 25.09 14.65
N GLU A 716 -11.00 25.74 15.15
CA GLU A 716 -11.01 27.16 15.50
C GLU A 716 -10.98 28.04 14.24
N GLU A 717 -10.20 27.71 13.21
CA GLU A 717 -10.29 28.30 11.85
C GLU A 717 -11.73 28.21 11.29
N THR A 718 -12.37 27.05 11.44
CA THR A 718 -13.79 26.85 11.07
C THR A 718 -14.71 27.74 11.90
N ALA A 719 -14.47 27.85 13.22
CA ALA A 719 -15.31 28.64 14.14
C ALA A 719 -15.25 30.15 13.87
N GLU A 720 -14.15 30.68 13.33
CA GLU A 720 -14.07 32.10 12.96
C GLU A 720 -14.89 32.40 11.69
N ILE A 721 -15.12 31.42 10.80
CA ILE A 721 -16.10 31.51 9.70
C ILE A 721 -17.53 31.48 10.26
N GLU A 722 -17.84 30.54 11.18
CA GLU A 722 -19.16 30.45 11.84
C GLU A 722 -19.56 31.74 12.59
N LYS A 723 -18.57 32.53 13.03
CA LYS A 723 -18.75 33.83 13.70
C LYS A 723 -18.72 35.03 12.73
N GLY A 724 -18.59 34.80 11.42
CA GLY A 724 -18.53 35.87 10.41
C GLY A 724 -17.25 36.72 10.42
N LYS A 725 -16.16 36.25 11.03
CA LYS A 725 -14.86 36.95 11.06
C LYS A 725 -13.96 36.63 9.86
N ALA A 726 -14.22 35.50 9.21
CA ALA A 726 -13.57 35.09 7.96
C ALA A 726 -14.65 34.84 6.89
N ASP A 727 -14.38 35.23 5.65
CA ASP A 727 -15.32 35.03 4.55
C ASP A 727 -15.54 33.54 4.25
N ILE A 728 -16.76 33.14 3.92
CA ILE A 728 -17.15 31.73 3.72
C ILE A 728 -16.56 31.09 2.46
N HIS A 729 -16.13 31.89 1.48
CA HIS A 729 -15.58 31.42 0.20
C HIS A 729 -14.08 31.71 0.04
N ASN A 730 -13.56 32.76 0.68
CA ASN A 730 -12.17 33.21 0.62
C ASN A 730 -11.52 33.24 2.01
N ASN A 731 -11.28 32.06 2.57
CA ASN A 731 -10.59 31.85 3.84
C ASN A 731 -9.47 30.81 3.69
N VAL A 732 -8.70 30.59 4.76
CA VAL A 732 -7.56 29.65 4.74
C VAL A 732 -7.99 28.21 4.41
N LEU A 733 -9.14 27.74 4.91
CA LEU A 733 -9.70 26.41 4.62
C LEU A 733 -10.21 26.25 3.17
N LYS A 734 -10.45 27.35 2.45
CA LYS A 734 -10.77 27.33 1.01
C LYS A 734 -9.55 27.54 0.12
N GLY A 735 -8.51 28.22 0.61
CA GLY A 735 -7.25 28.43 -0.12
C GLY A 735 -6.29 27.25 -0.15
N VAL A 736 -6.52 26.22 0.68
CA VAL A 736 -5.64 25.06 0.86
C VAL A 736 -5.55 24.10 -0.34
N PRO A 737 -4.41 23.37 -0.47
CA PRO A 737 -3.18 23.52 0.32
C PRO A 737 -2.29 24.65 -0.21
N HIS A 738 -1.32 25.12 0.60
CA HIS A 738 -0.50 26.29 0.30
C HIS A 738 0.94 25.92 -0.14
N PRO A 739 1.20 25.68 -1.44
CA PRO A 739 2.52 25.32 -1.95
C PRO A 739 3.50 26.52 -1.89
N PRO A 740 4.83 26.27 -1.90
CA PRO A 740 5.84 27.33 -1.94
C PRO A 740 5.63 28.33 -3.09
N SER A 741 5.18 27.85 -4.26
CA SER A 741 4.95 28.69 -5.44
C SER A 741 3.70 29.59 -5.37
N LEU A 742 2.91 29.51 -4.29
CA LEU A 742 1.85 30.47 -3.96
C LEU A 742 2.35 31.54 -2.98
N LEU A 743 3.30 31.19 -2.10
CA LEU A 743 3.89 32.07 -1.10
C LEU A 743 4.99 32.97 -1.67
N MET A 744 5.66 32.52 -2.74
CA MET A 744 6.69 33.26 -3.49
C MET A 744 6.11 34.03 -4.70
N GLY A 745 4.80 34.29 -4.74
CA GLY A 745 4.17 35.10 -5.78
C GLY A 745 4.30 36.59 -5.52
N ASP A 746 4.35 37.41 -6.58
CA ASP A 746 4.66 38.85 -6.53
C ASP A 746 3.68 39.68 -5.65
N ALA A 747 2.44 39.20 -5.48
CA ALA A 747 1.42 39.86 -4.67
C ALA A 747 0.58 38.83 -3.89
N TRP A 748 0.52 38.99 -2.56
CA TRP A 748 -0.30 38.16 -1.69
C TRP A 748 -1.72 38.74 -1.56
N THR A 749 -2.68 38.13 -2.25
CA THR A 749 -4.07 38.63 -2.39
C THR A 749 -5.08 37.97 -1.46
N LYS A 750 -4.64 37.14 -0.49
CA LYS A 750 -5.51 36.43 0.45
C LYS A 750 -5.81 37.28 1.69
N PRO A 751 -7.02 37.21 2.29
CA PRO A 751 -7.41 37.98 3.47
C PRO A 751 -6.86 37.42 4.81
N TYR A 752 -5.88 36.53 4.74
CA TYR A 752 -5.17 35.90 5.86
C TYR A 752 -3.67 35.87 5.52
N SER A 753 -2.78 35.90 6.50
CA SER A 753 -1.33 36.04 6.24
C SER A 753 -0.69 34.78 5.63
N GLY A 754 0.42 34.96 4.90
CA GLY A 754 1.24 33.84 4.43
C GLY A 754 1.84 32.98 5.55
N GLU A 755 2.02 33.55 6.76
CA GLU A 755 2.43 32.78 7.94
C GLU A 755 1.29 31.89 8.45
N CYS A 756 0.05 32.40 8.52
CA CYS A 756 -1.14 31.61 8.85
C CYS A 756 -1.39 30.49 7.80
N ALA A 757 -1.11 30.77 6.53
CA ALA A 757 -1.16 29.78 5.47
C ALA A 757 -0.13 28.64 5.68
N ALA A 758 1.15 29.00 5.83
CA ALA A 758 2.27 28.05 5.68
C ALA A 758 2.85 27.48 6.98
N PHE A 759 2.79 28.24 8.07
CA PHE A 759 3.38 27.92 9.38
C PHE A 759 2.33 28.02 10.51
N PRO A 760 1.17 27.33 10.40
CA PRO A 760 0.07 27.51 11.34
C PRO A 760 0.35 26.94 12.76
N ALA A 761 1.42 26.17 12.93
CA ALA A 761 1.90 25.72 14.23
C ALA A 761 3.39 26.01 14.42
N SER A 762 3.79 26.25 15.67
CA SER A 762 5.15 26.69 16.03
C SER A 762 6.25 25.70 15.68
N TRP A 763 5.95 24.41 15.61
CA TRP A 763 6.94 23.34 15.39
C TRP A 763 7.51 23.30 13.95
N PHE A 764 6.91 24.01 12.99
CA PHE A 764 7.42 24.08 11.60
C PHE A 764 8.55 25.08 11.37
N ARG A 765 8.95 25.88 12.37
CA ARG A 765 9.98 26.93 12.21
C ARG A 765 11.41 26.40 12.02
N VAL A 766 11.65 25.10 12.21
CA VAL A 766 12.95 24.44 12.01
C VAL A 766 12.98 23.62 10.72
N ALA A 767 11.93 22.85 10.45
CA ALA A 767 11.76 22.07 9.23
C ALA A 767 10.29 21.99 8.84
N LYS A 768 10.01 22.02 7.53
CA LYS A 768 8.65 22.06 6.97
C LYS A 768 8.62 21.24 5.68
N PHE A 769 7.81 20.19 5.64
CA PHE A 769 7.41 19.55 4.38
C PHE A 769 6.41 20.46 3.65
N TRP A 770 6.49 20.49 2.32
CA TRP A 770 5.73 21.40 1.48
C TRP A 770 4.81 20.66 0.51
N PRO A 771 3.51 21.00 0.43
CA PRO A 771 2.67 20.52 -0.67
C PRO A 771 3.25 21.03 -2.00
N SER A 772 3.27 20.14 -2.99
CA SER A 772 4.01 20.34 -4.24
C SER A 772 3.18 21.04 -5.34
N SER A 773 1.86 21.06 -5.19
CA SER A 773 0.89 21.80 -6.02
C SER A 773 -0.15 22.50 -5.14
N GLY A 774 -0.96 23.38 -5.73
CA GLY A 774 -2.25 23.76 -5.16
C GLY A 774 -3.26 22.60 -5.22
N ARG A 775 -4.52 22.87 -4.87
CA ARG A 775 -5.58 21.83 -4.84
C ARG A 775 -5.81 21.29 -6.26
N VAL A 776 -5.73 19.98 -6.45
CA VAL A 776 -5.90 19.38 -7.79
C VAL A 776 -7.38 19.35 -8.19
N ASP A 777 -7.72 19.89 -9.36
CA ASP A 777 -9.08 19.79 -9.89
C ASP A 777 -9.35 18.35 -10.34
N ASN A 778 -10.20 17.66 -9.57
CA ASN A 778 -10.62 16.31 -9.88
C ASN A 778 -11.61 16.24 -11.07
N VAL A 779 -12.44 17.26 -11.25
CA VAL A 779 -13.48 17.28 -12.29
C VAL A 779 -12.89 17.65 -13.65
N TYR A 780 -11.88 18.52 -13.69
CA TYR A 780 -11.13 18.83 -14.91
C TYR A 780 -10.45 17.60 -15.48
N GLY A 781 -9.67 16.86 -14.68
CA GLY A 781 -8.93 15.68 -15.13
C GLY A 781 -9.82 14.54 -15.62
N ASP A 782 -10.97 14.31 -14.96
CA ASP A 782 -11.93 13.28 -15.41
C ASP A 782 -12.75 13.68 -16.65
N ARG A 783 -12.69 14.96 -17.08
CA ARG A 783 -13.18 15.44 -18.38
C ARG A 783 -12.08 15.40 -19.45
N ASN A 784 -10.88 15.87 -19.10
CA ASN A 784 -9.72 16.02 -19.98
C ASN A 784 -8.74 14.85 -19.78
N LEU A 785 -9.22 13.65 -20.10
CA LEU A 785 -8.57 12.38 -19.78
C LEU A 785 -7.24 12.16 -20.55
N ILE A 786 -6.12 12.45 -19.89
CA ILE A 786 -4.75 12.26 -20.38
C ILE A 786 -4.03 11.26 -19.45
N PHE A 787 -3.57 10.13 -19.99
CA PHE A 787 -3.05 8.99 -19.21
C PHE A 787 -1.56 8.69 -19.38
N ASN A 788 -0.88 9.44 -20.26
CA ASN A 788 0.54 9.30 -20.58
C ASN A 788 1.23 10.65 -20.39
N LEU A 789 2.57 10.64 -20.38
CA LEU A 789 3.36 11.86 -20.48
C LEU A 789 3.09 12.56 -21.83
N LEU A 790 2.77 13.86 -21.79
CA LEU A 790 2.61 14.67 -22.98
C LEU A 790 3.98 14.97 -23.60
N SER A 791 4.11 14.86 -24.92
CA SER A 791 5.24 15.44 -25.63
C SER A 791 5.22 16.97 -25.52
N ALA A 792 6.39 17.61 -25.66
CA ALA A 792 6.52 19.06 -25.58
C ALA A 792 5.59 19.82 -26.56
N SER A 793 5.26 19.22 -27.72
CA SER A 793 4.31 19.78 -28.68
C SER A 793 2.88 19.87 -28.13
N HIS A 794 2.38 18.84 -27.44
CA HIS A 794 1.03 18.86 -26.86
C HIS A 794 0.90 19.79 -25.64
N VAL A 795 2.01 20.12 -24.98
CA VAL A 795 2.00 21.16 -23.92
C VAL A 795 1.63 22.53 -24.50
N VAL A 796 2.10 22.85 -25.71
CA VAL A 796 1.80 24.12 -26.39
C VAL A 796 0.32 24.20 -26.80
N GLU A 797 -0.24 23.12 -27.37
CA GLU A 797 -1.67 23.07 -27.72
C GLU A 797 -2.58 23.11 -26.49
N GLY A 798 -2.20 22.40 -25.41
CA GLY A 798 -2.91 22.44 -24.13
C GLY A 798 -2.89 23.82 -23.47
N GLN A 799 -1.76 24.54 -23.58
CA GLN A 799 -1.65 25.93 -23.13
C GLN A 799 -2.46 26.88 -24.02
N ALA A 800 -2.48 26.69 -25.34
CA ALA A 800 -3.30 27.51 -26.25
C ALA A 800 -4.81 27.40 -25.92
N ALA A 801 -5.30 26.21 -25.56
CA ALA A 801 -6.68 26.02 -25.12
C ALA A 801 -6.99 26.70 -23.77
N ALA A 802 -5.99 26.85 -22.89
CA ALA A 802 -6.13 27.49 -21.57
C ALA A 802 -5.90 29.02 -21.59
N THR A 803 -5.23 29.55 -22.61
CA THR A 803 -4.82 30.98 -22.71
C THR A 803 -5.72 31.83 -23.60
N ALA A 804 -6.96 31.37 -23.86
CA ALA A 804 -8.01 32.14 -24.56
C ALA A 804 -8.47 33.43 -23.82
N SER A 805 -7.85 33.75 -22.68
CA SER A 805 -7.90 35.04 -22.00
C SER A 805 -6.49 35.43 -21.53
N TYR A 806 -6.16 36.73 -21.64
CA TYR A 806 -4.85 37.36 -21.39
C TYR A 806 -3.80 37.20 -22.51
N SER A 807 -3.74 38.21 -23.37
CA SER A 807 -2.67 38.42 -24.35
C SER A 807 -1.47 39.16 -23.74
N PHE A 808 -0.26 38.60 -23.85
CA PHE A 808 1.01 39.30 -23.68
C PHE A 808 1.95 38.99 -24.87
N PRO A 809 2.90 39.90 -25.21
CA PRO A 809 3.58 39.85 -26.50
C PRO A 809 4.71 38.83 -26.57
N HIS A 810 4.88 38.21 -27.74
CA HIS A 810 6.05 37.40 -28.06
C HIS A 810 7.33 38.27 -28.06
N TYR A 811 8.34 37.83 -27.32
CA TYR A 811 9.74 38.09 -27.67
C TYR A 811 10.27 36.89 -28.46
N ALA A 812 10.79 37.14 -29.65
CA ALA A 812 11.52 36.13 -30.42
C ALA A 812 12.93 35.96 -29.83
N MET A 813 13.40 34.71 -29.70
CA MET A 813 14.83 34.47 -29.51
C MET A 813 15.55 34.77 -30.82
N GLN A 814 16.60 35.58 -30.74
CA GLN A 814 17.47 35.90 -31.86
C GLN A 814 18.72 35.00 -31.77
N ASP A 815 19.10 34.34 -32.86
CA ASP A 815 20.33 33.54 -32.88
C ASP A 815 21.55 34.41 -32.60
N CYS A 816 22.36 33.99 -31.61
CA CYS A 816 23.65 34.59 -31.29
C CYS A 816 24.72 33.50 -31.17
N SER A 817 25.22 33.05 -32.32
CA SER A 817 26.46 32.29 -32.41
C SER A 817 27.66 33.24 -32.30
N THR A 818 28.34 33.21 -31.16
CA THR A 818 29.62 33.94 -30.95
C THR A 818 30.61 33.09 -30.18
N ASP A 819 31.84 33.02 -30.69
CA ASP A 819 32.93 32.22 -30.11
C ASP A 819 33.30 32.65 -28.68
N ILE A 820 33.40 31.67 -27.77
CA ILE A 820 34.08 31.85 -26.49
C ILE A 820 35.48 31.23 -26.59
N LYS A 821 36.50 32.08 -26.67
CA LYS A 821 37.90 31.65 -26.55
C LYS A 821 38.17 31.15 -25.14
N VAL A 822 38.80 29.98 -25.03
CA VAL A 822 39.28 29.43 -23.76
C VAL A 822 40.72 29.88 -23.54
N ASP A 823 40.90 30.98 -22.81
CA ASP A 823 42.20 31.41 -22.29
C ASP A 823 42.42 30.93 -20.84
N ALA A 824 43.68 30.74 -20.47
CA ALA A 824 44.04 29.84 -19.38
C ALA A 824 44.15 30.48 -17.98
N ILE A 825 43.58 29.78 -16.97
CA ILE A 825 43.99 29.91 -15.56
C ILE A 825 44.33 28.50 -15.04
N CYS A 826 45.62 28.20 -14.92
CA CYS A 826 46.11 26.89 -14.48
C CYS A 826 46.65 26.98 -13.04
N SER A 827 46.05 26.26 -12.09
CA SER A 827 46.60 26.15 -10.72
C SER A 827 47.53 24.94 -10.60
N SER A 828 48.75 25.18 -10.10
CA SER A 828 49.85 24.20 -10.12
C SER A 828 49.67 22.97 -9.21
N SER A 829 48.58 22.92 -8.43
CA SER A 829 48.32 21.87 -7.44
C SER A 829 47.76 20.59 -8.05
N VAL A 830 46.88 20.70 -9.06
CA VAL A 830 46.16 19.55 -9.65
C VAL A 830 47.12 18.62 -10.40
N ASN A 831 48.06 19.18 -11.17
CA ASN A 831 49.03 18.40 -11.94
C ASN A 831 49.93 17.53 -11.06
N LYS A 832 50.32 17.98 -9.85
CA LYS A 832 51.11 17.16 -8.93
C LYS A 832 50.35 15.92 -8.46
N PHE A 833 49.08 16.07 -8.13
CA PHE A 833 48.23 14.94 -7.71
C PHE A 833 48.02 13.93 -8.85
N ILE A 834 47.73 14.42 -10.07
CA ILE A 834 47.57 13.56 -11.26
C ILE A 834 48.87 12.82 -11.60
N CYS A 835 50.04 13.47 -11.52
CA CYS A 835 51.32 12.81 -11.75
C CYS A 835 51.62 11.70 -10.73
N SER A 836 51.33 11.92 -9.44
CA SER A 836 51.44 10.86 -8.41
C SER A 836 50.48 9.69 -8.67
N LEU A 837 49.24 9.98 -9.07
CA LEU A 837 48.24 8.96 -9.38
C LEU A 837 48.66 8.11 -10.60
N LEU A 838 49.19 8.75 -11.66
CA LEU A 838 49.69 8.06 -12.85
C LEU A 838 50.96 7.25 -12.59
N GLN A 839 51.82 7.65 -11.64
CA GLN A 839 52.92 6.81 -11.19
C GLN A 839 52.42 5.59 -10.40
N LEU A 840 51.41 5.74 -9.55
CA LEU A 840 50.80 4.62 -8.83
C LEU A 840 50.14 3.61 -9.79
N VAL A 841 49.38 4.08 -10.79
CA VAL A 841 48.79 3.23 -11.83
C VAL A 841 49.87 2.48 -12.62
N LYS A 842 50.97 3.14 -13.00
CA LYS A 842 52.12 2.49 -13.67
C LYS A 842 52.89 1.51 -12.77
N PHE A 843 52.80 1.64 -11.45
CA PHE A 843 53.37 0.68 -10.51
C PHE A 843 52.49 -0.58 -10.40
N VAL A 844 51.17 -0.41 -10.22
CA VAL A 844 50.20 -1.53 -10.17
C VAL A 844 50.21 -2.33 -11.49
N SER A 845 50.22 -1.64 -12.63
CA SER A 845 50.27 -2.24 -13.97
C SER A 845 51.51 -3.12 -14.23
N ARG A 846 52.57 -3.05 -13.40
CA ARG A 846 53.74 -3.94 -13.51
C ARG A 846 53.63 -5.23 -12.69
N TYR A 847 52.62 -5.36 -11.82
CA TYR A 847 52.45 -6.50 -10.93
C TYR A 847 51.17 -7.32 -11.18
N THR A 848 50.26 -6.83 -12.01
CA THR A 848 49.07 -7.58 -12.46
C THR A 848 49.18 -7.87 -13.95
N GLY A 849 49.53 -9.11 -14.31
CA GLY A 849 49.55 -9.58 -15.70
C GLY A 849 48.14 -9.62 -16.32
N ASP A 850 48.07 -9.48 -17.64
CA ASP A 850 46.85 -9.13 -18.35
C ASP A 850 45.71 -10.17 -18.26
N GLN A 851 44.62 -9.80 -17.57
CA GLN A 851 43.24 -10.11 -17.96
C GLN A 851 42.26 -9.08 -17.33
N LEU A 852 42.05 -7.93 -17.98
CA LEU A 852 40.75 -7.24 -17.99
C LEU A 852 40.72 -6.03 -18.95
N LEU A 853 40.22 -6.28 -20.17
CA LEU A 853 39.30 -5.39 -20.89
C LEU A 853 38.53 -6.21 -21.94
#